data_AF-A0A2G9S5N0-F1
#
_entry.id   AF-A0A2G9S5N0-F1
#
_cell.length_a   1.000
_cell.length_b   1.000
_cell.length_c   1.000
_cell.angle_alpha   90.00
_cell.angle_beta   90.00
_cell.angle_gamma   90.00
#
_symmetry.space_group_name_H-M   'P 1'
#
loop_
_entity.id
_entity.type
_entity.pdbx_description
1 polymer ?
#
loop_
_entity_poly.entity_id
_entity_poly.type
_entity_poly.pdbx_seq_one_letter_code
_entity_poly.pdbx_strand_id
1 'polypeptide(L)'
;MMEKVPGLKIDYNAETKEIQISGPRSEVLTAKCKIDNIQQQMKTKSLQLNCHLVQFLMLSDGKLSSRLFVPHSINALLQIDDNAVKLIAYSEEALKKAEVQIKEELMCRRIIIEERSLLESPEWKSLISQLNAEKCRVQILEFPSGAVNDVVITGLTSNVQKCLQKVGEFLKNNTRIRTDVTVGSKVMMKFLQDRRRDIWGKIHKKVDLMENGNRMCLSGPRVHVQEAALLFNNFLSSLHCDTLCIKEPGAKKFCMINEKVLVATAKEEFNCAIYLEDASRKNSVLGEPSFQVKLPKGLTIAIYKDDLCHHKVDVIVNAANKNLKHIGGLAKALLIAAGCKLQEDCDRIIKTNGSLSPGDSVITDAGNLPCKQVIHTVGPEWSASSPSTCELLLQKAITTSLQLASKNNHCSIAIPAVSSGIFAFPLKSCIENIMEALQVYVESQQTTLQRIHLVDMNEETVKAFCEVTKVKFGNQPNAVPPKPPEIQHDVKVKDAEKPQVQVIAGNENAVMTKEGIVIKLLQKKIEDCTTDVIVNSVPSSLDMNLNLISEALLSRAGTNLQHLLRNVSSGAQVSPGSIFNTSGCNLNCQEVLHVVAPAWDKRQGASEKILGGIIKNCLTMTEQNQRKSISLPAIGTGVLGFPKALVASVMFDEIFQFSSSKNRQNLQEVHLVLHPSDGDTIKVFSSQLAKYSEATTNETTNQKPAGTESSNFIYHEII
;
A
#
# COMPACT_ATOMS: atom_id res chain seq x y z
N MET A 1 -55.57 21.75 31.92
CA MET A 1 -57.03 21.81 31.73
C MET A 1 -57.79 21.51 33.01
N MET A 2 -57.41 20.47 33.76
CA MET A 2 -58.10 20.05 34.99
C MET A 2 -58.17 21.13 36.09
N GLU A 3 -57.17 22.02 36.20
CA GLU A 3 -57.14 23.06 37.23
C GLU A 3 -58.13 24.23 37.01
N LYS A 4 -58.79 24.31 35.85
CA LYS A 4 -59.62 25.49 35.49
C LYS A 4 -61.14 25.21 35.45
N VAL A 5 -61.59 23.97 35.64
CA VAL A 5 -63.02 23.61 35.55
C VAL A 5 -63.36 22.47 36.55
N PRO A 6 -63.98 22.76 37.71
CA PRO A 6 -64.17 21.77 38.78
C PRO A 6 -65.20 20.66 38.48
N GLY A 7 -66.02 20.79 37.44
CA GLY A 7 -67.03 19.80 37.03
C GLY A 7 -66.58 18.78 35.97
N LEU A 8 -65.34 18.92 35.45
CA LEU A 8 -64.84 18.12 34.32
C LEU A 8 -63.92 17.00 34.82
N LYS A 9 -64.30 15.75 34.59
CA LYS A 9 -63.45 14.57 34.79
C LYS A 9 -62.94 14.07 33.45
N ILE A 10 -61.64 13.83 33.36
CA ILE A 10 -60.97 13.28 32.18
C ILE A 10 -60.25 12.02 32.61
N ASP A 11 -60.70 10.88 32.10
CA ASP A 11 -60.09 9.57 32.31
C ASP A 11 -59.48 9.09 30.99
N TYR A 12 -58.34 8.40 31.06
CA TYR A 12 -57.70 7.79 29.90
C TYR A 12 -57.74 6.27 30.04
N ASN A 13 -58.40 5.60 29.10
CA ASN A 13 -58.39 4.14 29.01
C ASN A 13 -57.17 3.70 28.19
N ALA A 14 -56.18 3.12 28.87
CA ALA A 14 -54.95 2.67 28.23
C ALA A 14 -55.13 1.44 27.30
N GLU A 15 -56.18 0.64 27.51
CA GLU A 15 -56.48 -0.54 26.68
C GLU A 15 -57.21 -0.17 25.39
N THR A 16 -58.21 0.72 25.47
CA THR A 16 -58.96 1.19 24.29
C THR A 16 -58.29 2.40 23.61
N LYS A 17 -57.28 3.00 24.25
CA LYS A 17 -56.62 4.26 23.84
C LYS A 17 -57.58 5.44 23.72
N GLU A 18 -58.69 5.42 24.45
CA GLU A 18 -59.71 6.46 24.42
C GLU A 18 -59.60 7.41 25.62
N ILE A 19 -59.86 8.70 25.39
CA ILE A 19 -60.00 9.70 26.44
C ILE A 19 -61.48 9.87 26.72
N GLN A 20 -61.92 9.46 27.92
CA GLN A 20 -63.28 9.62 28.38
C GLN A 20 -63.40 10.95 29.15
N ILE A 21 -64.24 11.84 28.65
CA ILE A 21 -64.50 13.16 29.25
C ILE A 21 -65.92 13.16 29.78
N SER A 22 -66.10 13.36 31.08
CA SER A 22 -67.41 13.39 31.74
C SER A 22 -67.58 14.69 32.53
N GLY A 23 -68.81 15.24 32.53
CA GLY A 23 -69.12 16.53 33.14
C GLY A 23 -70.32 17.22 32.46
N PRO A 24 -70.58 18.49 32.79
CA PRO A 24 -71.63 19.29 32.14
C PRO A 24 -71.44 19.37 30.61
N ARG A 25 -72.53 19.23 29.85
CA ARG A 25 -72.49 19.15 28.36
C ARG A 25 -71.71 20.30 27.72
N SER A 26 -71.89 21.53 28.19
CA SER A 26 -71.18 22.71 27.69
C SER A 26 -69.67 22.65 27.93
N GLU A 27 -69.25 22.14 29.08
CA GLU A 27 -67.85 21.99 29.46
C GLU A 27 -67.17 20.83 28.73
N VAL A 28 -67.86 19.71 28.56
CA VAL A 28 -67.38 18.55 27.78
C VAL A 28 -67.17 18.93 26.32
N LEU A 29 -68.13 19.64 25.71
CA LEU A 29 -67.99 20.12 24.33
C LEU A 29 -66.85 21.14 24.19
N THR A 30 -66.71 22.04 25.16
CA THR A 30 -65.58 23.00 25.18
C THR A 30 -64.24 22.30 25.32
N ALA A 31 -64.15 21.29 26.18
CA ALA A 31 -62.95 20.48 26.37
C ALA A 31 -62.61 19.69 25.11
N LYS A 32 -63.62 19.07 24.47
CA LYS A 32 -63.46 18.34 23.21
C LYS A 32 -62.95 19.26 22.10
N CYS A 33 -63.59 20.40 21.86
CA CYS A 33 -63.12 21.36 20.84
C CYS A 33 -61.69 21.84 21.10
N LYS A 34 -61.30 22.04 22.37
CA LYS A 34 -59.93 22.42 22.71
C LYS A 34 -58.94 21.27 22.50
N ILE A 35 -59.30 20.02 22.80
CA ILE A 35 -58.46 18.84 22.54
C ILE A 35 -58.30 18.63 21.03
N ASP A 36 -59.38 18.73 20.26
CA ASP A 36 -59.35 18.63 18.80
C ASP A 36 -58.47 19.74 18.19
N ASN A 37 -58.57 20.97 18.70
CA ASN A 37 -57.71 22.08 18.29
C ASN A 37 -56.24 21.83 18.66
N ILE A 38 -55.96 21.30 19.86
CA ILE A 38 -54.60 20.92 20.27
C ILE A 38 -54.05 19.81 19.35
N GLN A 39 -54.86 18.79 19.01
CA GLN A 39 -54.47 17.73 18.08
C GLN A 39 -54.14 18.27 16.70
N GLN A 40 -54.93 19.21 16.17
CA GLN A 40 -54.68 19.85 14.88
C GLN A 40 -53.43 20.74 14.87
N GLN A 41 -53.06 21.30 16.03
CA GLN A 41 -51.87 22.14 16.19
C GLN A 41 -50.59 21.35 16.49
N MET A 42 -50.68 20.04 16.76
CA MET A 42 -49.49 19.22 16.98
C MET A 42 -48.66 19.14 15.70
N LYS A 43 -47.35 19.34 15.86
CA LYS A 43 -46.38 19.22 14.77
C LYS A 43 -45.73 17.85 14.83
N THR A 44 -45.57 17.24 13.67
CA THR A 44 -44.92 15.93 13.52
C THR A 44 -43.64 16.08 12.70
N LYS A 45 -42.55 15.45 13.17
CA LYS A 45 -41.26 15.40 12.47
C LYS A 45 -40.79 13.96 12.33
N SER A 46 -40.48 13.54 11.10
CA SER A 46 -39.85 12.25 10.84
C SER A 46 -38.37 12.29 11.21
N LEU A 47 -37.90 11.28 11.95
CA LEU A 47 -36.50 11.11 12.33
C LEU A 47 -35.83 10.02 11.50
N GLN A 48 -34.67 10.37 10.94
CA GLN A 48 -33.79 9.41 10.28
C GLN A 48 -32.84 8.82 11.34
N LEU A 49 -33.12 7.59 11.76
CA LEU A 49 -32.31 6.84 12.72
C LEU A 49 -31.68 5.61 12.06
N ASN A 50 -30.55 5.14 12.61
CA ASN A 50 -29.92 3.91 12.18
C ASN A 50 -30.92 2.73 12.32
N CYS A 51 -30.94 1.80 11.37
CA CYS A 51 -31.87 0.66 11.37
C CYS A 51 -31.83 -0.18 12.65
N HIS A 52 -30.66 -0.33 13.29
CA HIS A 52 -30.51 -1.04 14.56
C HIS A 52 -31.05 -0.26 15.75
N LEU A 53 -31.06 1.07 15.69
CA LEU A 53 -31.74 1.91 16.67
C LEU A 53 -33.26 1.83 16.50
N VAL A 54 -33.75 1.82 15.26
CA VAL A 54 -35.20 1.60 14.98
C VAL A 54 -35.65 0.24 15.51
N GLN A 55 -34.88 -0.82 15.27
CA GLN A 55 -35.18 -2.16 15.78
C GLN A 55 -35.15 -2.21 17.31
N PHE A 56 -34.18 -1.56 17.95
CA PHE A 56 -34.13 -1.42 19.41
C PHE A 56 -35.36 -0.69 19.95
N LEU A 57 -35.78 0.40 19.31
CA LEU A 57 -36.96 1.17 19.68
C LEU A 57 -38.27 0.37 19.51
N MET A 58 -38.36 -0.47 18.48
CA MET A 58 -39.52 -1.36 18.24
C MET A 58 -39.64 -2.47 19.29
N LEU A 59 -38.52 -2.95 19.83
CA LEU A 59 -38.47 -3.97 20.88
C LEU A 59 -38.63 -3.39 22.29
N SER A 60 -38.60 -2.06 22.42
CA SER A 60 -38.71 -1.35 23.70
C SER A 60 -40.17 -1.26 24.18
N ASP A 61 -40.37 -1.14 25.49
CA ASP A 61 -41.71 -0.92 26.05
C ASP A 61 -42.29 0.43 25.60
N GLY A 62 -43.62 0.54 25.48
CA GLY A 62 -44.31 1.79 25.13
C GLY A 62 -44.09 2.95 26.12
N LYS A 63 -43.27 2.75 27.16
CA LYS A 63 -42.87 3.73 28.17
C LYS A 63 -41.54 4.42 27.83
N LEU A 64 -40.84 4.01 26.78
CA LEU A 64 -39.54 4.59 26.41
C LEU A 64 -39.62 6.09 26.10
N SER A 65 -40.69 6.55 25.45
CA SER A 65 -40.94 7.97 25.17
C SER A 65 -40.96 8.81 26.46
N SER A 66 -41.65 8.32 27.49
CA SER A 66 -41.71 8.99 28.79
C SER A 66 -40.35 9.03 29.49
N ARG A 67 -39.54 7.96 29.37
CA ARG A 67 -38.20 7.90 29.99
C ARG A 67 -37.19 8.82 29.31
N LEU A 68 -37.32 9.04 27.99
CA LEU A 68 -36.42 9.91 27.24
C LEU A 68 -36.72 11.40 27.50
N PHE A 69 -38.01 11.77 27.54
CA PHE A 69 -38.41 13.18 27.48
C PHE A 69 -38.86 13.80 28.81
N VAL A 70 -39.55 13.04 29.67
CA VAL A 70 -40.08 13.57 30.94
C VAL A 70 -38.97 14.09 31.87
N PRO A 71 -37.83 13.39 32.06
CA PRO A 71 -36.75 13.90 32.91
C PRO A 71 -36.16 15.23 32.44
N HIS A 72 -36.24 15.50 31.13
CA HIS A 72 -35.67 16.68 30.49
C HIS A 72 -36.71 17.80 30.30
N SER A 73 -37.92 17.64 30.86
CA SER A 73 -39.04 18.58 30.69
C SER A 73 -39.41 18.83 29.22
N ILE A 74 -39.22 17.82 28.36
CA ILE A 74 -39.52 17.90 26.93
C ILE A 74 -40.94 17.38 26.71
N ASN A 75 -41.83 18.27 26.27
CA ASN A 75 -43.21 17.91 25.93
C ASN A 75 -43.29 17.37 24.50
N ALA A 76 -42.74 16.18 24.28
CA ALA A 76 -42.76 15.46 23.01
C ALA A 76 -43.11 13.99 23.22
N LEU A 77 -43.65 13.36 22.18
CA LEU A 77 -43.95 11.94 22.12
C LEU A 77 -43.18 11.31 20.97
N LEU A 78 -42.64 10.12 21.22
CA LEU A 78 -42.04 9.26 20.20
C LEU A 78 -43.10 8.28 19.71
N GLN A 79 -43.40 8.31 18.42
CA GLN A 79 -44.26 7.34 17.75
C GLN A 79 -43.44 6.55 16.74
N ILE A 80 -43.73 5.25 16.60
CA ILE A 80 -43.03 4.37 15.67
C ILE A 80 -44.08 3.65 14.85
N ASP A 81 -44.12 3.90 13.54
CA ASP A 81 -45.04 3.26 12.59
C ASP A 81 -44.21 2.70 11.42
N ASP A 82 -44.42 1.45 11.01
CA ASP A 82 -43.81 0.85 9.79
C ASP A 82 -42.30 1.13 9.61
N ASN A 83 -41.50 0.92 10.66
CA ASN A 83 -40.06 1.24 10.72
C ASN A 83 -39.68 2.74 10.59
N ALA A 84 -40.65 3.65 10.59
CA ALA A 84 -40.43 5.08 10.63
C ALA A 84 -40.63 5.62 12.05
N VAL A 85 -39.65 6.37 12.53
CA VAL A 85 -39.68 6.99 13.86
C VAL A 85 -40.12 8.45 13.71
N LYS A 86 -41.20 8.83 14.38
CA LYS A 86 -41.81 10.16 14.33
C LYS A 86 -41.80 10.80 15.72
N LEU A 87 -41.47 12.09 15.77
CA LEU A 87 -41.66 12.93 16.94
C LEU A 87 -42.92 13.77 16.78
N ILE A 88 -43.72 13.82 17.84
CA ILE A 88 -44.94 14.63 17.91
C ILE A 88 -44.79 15.60 19.09
N ALA A 89 -44.93 16.90 18.86
CA ALA A 89 -44.90 17.90 19.91
C ALA A 89 -45.74 19.13 19.55
N TYR A 90 -46.09 19.94 20.56
CA TYR A 90 -46.89 21.16 20.36
C TYR A 90 -46.10 22.33 19.75
N SER A 91 -44.77 22.32 19.83
CA SER A 91 -43.91 23.39 19.28
C SER A 91 -42.73 22.85 18.50
N GLU A 92 -42.24 23.62 17.53
CA GLU A 92 -41.01 23.29 16.79
C GLU A 92 -39.78 23.25 17.69
N GLU A 93 -39.75 24.08 18.74
CA GLU A 93 -38.67 24.08 19.71
C GLU A 93 -38.64 22.78 20.51
N ALA A 94 -39.80 22.26 20.92
CA ALA A 94 -39.91 20.96 21.58
C ALA A 94 -39.49 19.81 20.65
N LEU A 95 -39.83 19.86 19.36
CA LEU A 95 -39.34 18.89 18.38
C LEU A 95 -37.82 18.90 18.23
N LYS A 96 -37.20 20.09 18.17
CA LYS A 96 -35.74 20.23 18.09
C LYS A 96 -35.06 19.69 19.35
N LYS A 97 -35.57 20.05 20.53
CA LYS A 97 -35.07 19.54 21.82
C LYS A 97 -35.20 18.02 21.92
N ALA A 98 -36.34 17.47 21.53
CA ALA A 98 -36.58 16.02 21.53
C ALA A 98 -35.66 15.26 20.57
N GLU A 99 -35.38 15.81 19.39
CA GLU A 99 -34.45 15.20 18.42
C GLU A 99 -33.02 15.17 18.97
N VAL A 100 -32.55 16.27 19.57
CA VAL A 100 -31.22 16.32 20.21
C VAL A 100 -31.16 15.29 21.33
N GLN A 101 -32.19 15.25 22.20
CA GLN A 101 -32.25 14.30 23.30
C GLN A 101 -32.16 12.84 22.83
N ILE A 102 -32.88 12.47 21.77
CA ILE A 102 -32.81 11.11 21.20
C ILE A 102 -31.41 10.79 20.71
N LYS A 103 -30.75 11.73 20.03
CA LYS A 103 -29.39 11.54 19.49
C LYS A 103 -28.34 11.42 20.59
N GLU A 104 -28.57 12.01 21.77
CA GLU A 104 -27.68 11.93 22.92
C GLU A 104 -27.92 10.68 23.78
N GLU A 105 -29.19 10.30 23.98
CA GLU A 105 -29.58 9.17 24.83
C GLU A 105 -29.47 7.81 24.14
N LEU A 106 -29.58 7.75 22.81
CA LEU A 106 -29.46 6.51 22.05
C LEU A 106 -28.09 6.37 21.41
N MET A 107 -27.44 5.23 21.65
CA MET A 107 -26.15 4.89 21.10
C MET A 107 -26.23 3.57 20.31
N CYS A 108 -25.58 3.56 19.15
CA CYS A 108 -25.33 2.35 18.36
C CYS A 108 -23.83 2.22 18.15
N ARG A 109 -23.25 1.10 18.59
CA ARG A 109 -21.82 0.84 18.45
C ARG A 109 -21.58 -0.52 17.82
N ARG A 110 -20.70 -0.56 16.83
CA ARG A 110 -20.22 -1.79 16.19
C ARG A 110 -18.82 -2.11 16.70
N ILE A 111 -18.61 -3.35 17.11
CA ILE A 111 -17.33 -3.92 17.51
C ILE A 111 -16.97 -4.99 16.50
N ILE A 112 -15.73 -4.97 16.00
CA ILE A 112 -15.20 -6.02 15.14
C ILE A 112 -14.39 -6.95 16.03
N ILE A 113 -14.67 -8.25 15.99
CA ILE A 113 -13.95 -9.27 16.74
C ILE A 113 -12.96 -9.96 15.82
N GLU A 114 -11.68 -9.90 16.17
CA GLU A 114 -10.59 -10.46 15.36
C GLU A 114 -10.67 -12.00 15.27
N GLU A 115 -11.07 -12.67 16.36
CA GLU A 115 -11.08 -14.12 16.47
C GLU A 115 -12.50 -14.69 16.62
N ARG A 116 -13.03 -15.29 15.55
CA ARG A 116 -14.41 -15.80 15.50
C ARG A 116 -14.68 -16.96 16.47
N SER A 117 -13.67 -17.77 16.79
CA SER A 117 -13.77 -18.87 17.77
C SER A 117 -14.24 -18.38 19.15
N LEU A 118 -13.96 -17.13 19.51
CA LEU A 118 -14.41 -16.53 20.77
C LEU A 118 -15.93 -16.36 20.80
N LEU A 119 -16.57 -16.04 19.67
CA LEU A 119 -18.03 -15.91 19.58
C LEU A 119 -18.75 -17.24 19.81
N GLU A 120 -18.07 -18.35 19.49
CA GLU A 120 -18.62 -19.69 19.66
C GLU A 120 -18.40 -20.26 21.06
N SER A 121 -17.54 -19.61 21.86
CA SER A 121 -17.15 -20.05 23.20
C SER A 121 -18.33 -20.03 24.20
N PRO A 122 -18.40 -21.01 25.12
CA PRO A 122 -19.45 -21.05 26.15
C PRO A 122 -19.38 -19.83 27.07
N GLU A 123 -18.18 -19.30 27.32
CA GLU A 123 -17.97 -18.11 28.14
C GLU A 123 -18.53 -16.85 27.48
N TRP A 124 -18.36 -16.70 26.15
CA TRP A 124 -18.97 -15.61 25.39
C TRP A 124 -20.49 -15.69 25.40
N LYS A 125 -21.07 -16.87 25.13
CA LYS A 125 -22.52 -17.09 25.17
C LYS A 125 -23.11 -16.76 26.54
N SER A 126 -22.39 -17.11 27.62
CA SER A 126 -22.77 -16.77 28.99
C SER A 126 -22.77 -15.25 29.21
N LEU A 127 -21.71 -14.55 28.78
CA LEU A 127 -21.61 -13.10 28.88
C LEU A 127 -22.75 -12.39 28.12
N ILE A 128 -23.01 -12.78 26.88
CA ILE A 128 -24.09 -12.17 26.07
C ILE A 128 -25.46 -12.42 26.69
N SER A 129 -25.71 -13.63 27.21
CA SER A 129 -26.95 -13.94 27.93
C SER A 129 -27.14 -13.06 29.16
N GLN A 130 -26.08 -12.80 29.94
CA GLN A 130 -26.13 -11.89 31.08
C GLN A 130 -26.41 -10.44 30.66
N LEU A 131 -25.73 -9.96 29.61
CA LEU A 131 -25.90 -8.58 29.11
C LEU A 131 -27.30 -8.35 28.52
N ASN A 132 -27.90 -9.36 27.90
CA ASN A 132 -29.27 -9.29 27.36
C ASN A 132 -30.36 -9.43 28.44
N ALA A 133 -30.05 -10.08 29.58
CA ALA A 133 -31.01 -10.30 30.67
C ALA A 133 -31.24 -9.07 31.56
N GLU A 134 -30.32 -8.10 31.56
CA GLU A 134 -30.51 -6.80 32.21
C GLU A 134 -31.62 -6.02 31.48
N LYS A 135 -32.86 -6.12 31.97
CA LYS A 135 -34.08 -5.61 31.31
C LYS A 135 -33.94 -4.16 30.83
N CYS A 136 -34.15 -4.01 29.52
CA CYS A 136 -33.94 -2.83 28.69
C CYS A 136 -32.45 -2.46 28.56
N ARG A 137 -31.99 -2.27 27.31
CA ARG A 137 -31.06 -1.19 26.87
C ARG A 137 -29.90 -1.63 25.99
N VAL A 138 -29.75 -2.92 25.64
CA VAL A 138 -28.76 -3.35 24.64
C VAL A 138 -29.33 -4.44 23.73
N GLN A 139 -29.30 -4.25 22.42
CA GLN A 139 -29.46 -5.32 21.44
C GLN A 139 -28.07 -5.70 20.92
N ILE A 140 -27.72 -6.99 21.02
CA ILE A 140 -26.49 -7.55 20.46
C ILE A 140 -26.85 -8.36 19.23
N LEU A 141 -26.51 -7.85 18.04
CA LEU A 141 -26.73 -8.57 16.78
C LEU A 141 -25.45 -9.27 16.34
N GLU A 142 -25.50 -10.60 16.35
CA GLU A 142 -24.52 -11.48 15.74
C GLU A 142 -25.02 -11.84 14.33
N PHE A 143 -24.27 -11.48 13.29
CA PHE A 143 -24.67 -11.79 11.92
C PHE A 143 -24.30 -13.24 11.58
N PRO A 144 -25.22 -14.03 10.96
CA PRO A 144 -24.90 -15.37 10.52
C PRO A 144 -23.82 -15.39 9.43
N SER A 145 -23.13 -16.52 9.36
CA SER A 145 -21.94 -16.86 8.58
C SER A 145 -21.75 -16.14 7.23
N GLY A 146 -20.62 -15.45 7.09
CA GLY A 146 -19.95 -15.27 5.80
C GLY A 146 -19.42 -13.88 5.47
N ALA A 147 -19.85 -12.82 6.18
CA ALA A 147 -19.54 -11.45 5.76
C ALA A 147 -18.66 -10.66 6.74
N VAL A 148 -18.94 -10.66 8.06
CA VAL A 148 -18.18 -9.79 8.99
C VAL A 148 -18.25 -10.31 10.43
N ASN A 149 -17.14 -10.27 11.17
CA ASN A 149 -17.07 -10.59 12.61
C ASN A 149 -17.59 -9.40 13.45
N ASP A 150 -18.80 -8.94 13.19
CA ASP A 150 -19.36 -7.79 13.89
C ASP A 150 -20.27 -8.16 15.04
N VAL A 151 -20.13 -7.41 16.12
CA VAL A 151 -21.06 -7.36 17.23
C VAL A 151 -21.60 -5.95 17.30
N VAL A 152 -22.88 -5.76 17.00
CA VAL A 152 -23.54 -4.45 17.11
C VAL A 152 -24.27 -4.38 18.44
N ILE A 153 -23.96 -3.36 19.23
CA ILE A 153 -24.52 -3.05 20.55
C ILE A 153 -25.37 -1.78 20.41
N THR A 154 -26.68 -1.87 20.58
CA THR A 154 -27.60 -0.71 20.49
C THR A 154 -28.49 -0.51 21.70
N GLY A 155 -28.62 0.74 22.17
CA GLY A 155 -29.63 1.16 23.12
C GLY A 155 -29.23 2.40 23.90
N LEU A 156 -29.52 2.49 25.21
CA LEU A 156 -29.23 3.73 25.96
C LEU A 156 -27.71 3.93 26.14
N THR A 157 -27.23 5.16 25.92
CA THR A 157 -25.80 5.52 25.94
C THR A 157 -25.08 5.01 27.18
N SER A 158 -25.63 5.23 28.37
CA SER A 158 -25.04 4.80 29.64
C SER A 158 -24.89 3.28 29.78
N ASN A 159 -25.79 2.50 29.17
CA ASN A 159 -25.76 1.04 29.21
C ASN A 159 -24.88 0.46 28.12
N VAL A 160 -24.92 1.02 26.91
CA VAL A 160 -24.02 0.65 25.81
C VAL A 160 -22.56 0.80 26.25
N GLN A 161 -22.21 1.87 26.96
CA GLN A 161 -20.87 2.06 27.53
C GLN A 161 -20.46 0.97 28.53
N LYS A 162 -21.34 0.59 29.47
CA LYS A 162 -21.05 -0.50 30.43
C LYS A 162 -20.87 -1.85 29.74
N CYS A 163 -21.70 -2.14 28.73
CA CYS A 163 -21.57 -3.36 27.94
C CYS A 163 -20.26 -3.37 27.14
N LEU A 164 -19.88 -2.23 26.54
CA LEU A 164 -18.60 -2.08 25.84
C LEU A 164 -17.41 -2.38 26.75
N GLN A 165 -17.45 -1.95 28.00
CA GLN A 165 -16.39 -2.24 28.97
C GLN A 165 -16.31 -3.74 29.27
N LYS A 166 -17.43 -4.38 29.64
CA LYS A 166 -17.47 -5.82 29.95
C LYS A 166 -17.02 -6.68 28.76
N VAL A 167 -17.48 -6.35 27.56
CA VAL A 167 -17.05 -7.03 26.31
C VAL A 167 -15.56 -6.78 26.05
N GLY A 168 -15.07 -5.56 26.25
CA GLY A 168 -13.65 -5.23 26.08
C GLY A 168 -12.73 -5.99 27.04
N GLU A 169 -13.12 -6.11 28.32
CA GLU A 169 -12.39 -6.90 29.32
C GLU A 169 -12.37 -8.39 28.98
N PHE A 170 -13.51 -8.93 28.54
CA PHE A 170 -13.59 -10.32 28.10
C PHE A 170 -12.65 -10.59 26.92
N LEU A 171 -12.70 -9.74 25.89
CA LEU A 171 -11.84 -9.87 24.71
C LEU A 171 -10.36 -9.79 25.15
N LYS A 172 -9.98 -8.79 25.94
CA LYS A 172 -8.60 -8.63 26.43
C LYS A 172 -8.05 -9.88 27.13
N ASN A 173 -8.88 -10.56 27.93
CA ASN A 173 -8.45 -11.71 28.73
C ASN A 173 -8.43 -13.03 27.95
N ASN A 174 -9.32 -13.17 26.96
CA ASN A 174 -9.52 -14.43 26.24
C ASN A 174 -8.94 -14.44 24.83
N THR A 175 -8.54 -13.28 24.28
CA THR A 175 -7.83 -13.22 22.99
C THR A 175 -6.54 -14.03 23.07
N ARG A 176 -6.40 -14.95 22.12
CA ARG A 176 -5.21 -15.79 22.01
C ARG A 176 -4.06 -14.96 21.45
N ILE A 177 -2.95 -14.90 22.18
CA ILE A 177 -1.74 -14.24 21.73
C ILE A 177 -0.68 -15.27 21.40
N ARG A 178 0.29 -14.84 20.59
CA ARG A 178 1.54 -15.56 20.34
C ARG A 178 2.70 -14.71 20.81
N THR A 179 3.67 -15.30 21.48
CA THR A 179 4.89 -14.63 21.95
C THR A 179 6.08 -15.52 21.66
N ASP A 180 7.05 -15.00 20.91
CA ASP A 180 8.28 -15.71 20.60
C ASP A 180 9.36 -15.33 21.61
N VAL A 181 9.97 -16.32 22.24
CA VAL A 181 11.15 -16.15 23.08
C VAL A 181 12.37 -16.60 22.31
N THR A 182 13.33 -15.68 22.12
CA THR A 182 14.58 -15.97 21.39
C THR A 182 15.60 -16.55 22.35
N VAL A 183 16.22 -17.66 21.94
CA VAL A 183 17.29 -18.32 22.67
C VAL A 183 18.62 -17.98 22.03
N GLY A 184 19.58 -17.54 22.84
CA GLY A 184 20.82 -16.89 22.40
C GLY A 184 21.73 -17.74 21.51
N SER A 185 21.63 -19.07 21.56
CA SER A 185 22.45 -19.99 20.78
C SER A 185 21.68 -21.26 20.42
N LYS A 186 22.02 -21.88 19.28
CA LYS A 186 21.53 -23.22 18.92
C LYS A 186 21.92 -24.27 19.97
N VAL A 187 23.04 -24.08 20.66
CA VAL A 187 23.49 -24.95 21.75
C VAL A 187 22.53 -24.85 22.94
N MET A 188 22.15 -23.63 23.32
CA MET A 188 21.16 -23.39 24.38
C MET A 188 19.78 -23.96 24.03
N MET A 189 19.36 -23.90 22.76
CA MET A 189 18.12 -24.55 22.32
C MET A 189 18.16 -26.07 22.50
N LYS A 190 19.27 -26.69 22.13
CA LYS A 190 19.45 -28.14 22.26
C LYS A 190 19.52 -28.56 23.73
N PHE A 191 20.13 -27.73 24.59
CA PHE A 191 20.10 -27.90 26.04
C PHE A 191 18.67 -27.82 26.61
N LEU A 192 17.87 -26.86 26.13
CA LEU A 192 16.46 -26.74 26.52
C LEU A 192 15.61 -27.95 26.09
N GLN A 193 15.89 -28.52 24.90
CA GLN A 193 15.24 -29.74 24.43
C GLN A 193 15.55 -30.94 25.33
N ASP A 194 16.81 -31.08 25.76
CA ASP A 194 17.24 -32.14 26.66
C ASP A 194 16.62 -32.01 28.08
N ARG A 195 16.35 -30.78 28.53
CA ARG A 195 15.72 -30.47 29.83
C ARG A 195 14.25 -30.07 29.75
N ARG A 196 13.57 -30.45 28.67
CA ARG A 196 12.17 -30.08 28.39
C ARG A 196 11.20 -30.41 29.53
N ARG A 197 11.40 -31.52 30.25
CA ARG A 197 10.49 -31.94 31.34
C ARG A 197 10.50 -31.01 32.55
N ASP A 198 11.65 -30.47 32.93
CA ASP A 198 11.80 -29.69 34.17
C ASP A 198 11.22 -28.27 34.04
N ILE A 199 11.20 -27.75 32.81
CA ILE A 199 10.73 -26.40 32.48
C ILE A 199 9.24 -26.42 32.09
N TRP A 200 8.81 -27.41 31.28
CA TRP A 200 7.42 -27.47 30.78
C TRP A 200 6.42 -27.81 31.87
N GLY A 201 6.82 -28.52 32.93
CA GLY A 201 5.93 -28.86 34.04
C GLY A 201 5.38 -27.65 34.82
N LYS A 202 6.00 -26.47 34.68
CA LYS A 202 5.61 -25.23 35.37
C LYS A 202 4.72 -24.31 34.54
N ILE A 203 4.53 -24.60 33.25
CA ILE A 203 3.75 -23.76 32.33
C ILE A 203 2.27 -24.18 32.34
N HIS A 204 1.36 -23.21 32.31
CA HIS A 204 -0.08 -23.47 32.34
C HIS A 204 -0.53 -24.30 31.12
N LYS A 205 -1.40 -25.29 31.33
CA LYS A 205 -1.90 -26.22 30.28
C LYS A 205 -2.66 -25.57 29.11
N LYS A 206 -2.94 -24.27 29.20
CA LYS A 206 -3.63 -23.48 28.15
C LYS A 206 -2.64 -22.75 27.23
N VAL A 207 -1.33 -22.96 27.41
CA VAL A 207 -0.26 -22.40 26.58
C VAL A 207 0.34 -23.51 25.74
N ASP A 208 0.18 -23.39 24.43
CA ASP A 208 0.81 -24.24 23.44
C ASP A 208 2.23 -23.74 23.15
N LEU A 209 3.19 -24.67 23.14
CA LEU A 209 4.60 -24.39 22.85
C LEU A 209 4.98 -24.98 21.49
N MET A 210 5.56 -24.17 20.62
CA MET A 210 6.03 -24.57 19.29
C MET A 210 7.47 -24.11 19.07
N GLU A 211 8.32 -25.02 18.60
CA GLU A 211 9.73 -24.74 18.34
C GLU A 211 9.95 -24.30 16.90
N ASN A 212 10.73 -23.24 16.69
CA ASN A 212 11.16 -22.81 15.36
C ASN A 212 12.61 -22.32 15.39
N GLY A 213 13.56 -23.21 15.11
CA GLY A 213 14.99 -22.88 15.09
C GLY A 213 15.53 -22.45 16.46
N ASN A 214 15.92 -21.17 16.59
CA ASN A 214 16.37 -20.57 17.87
C ASN A 214 15.25 -19.84 18.64
N ARG A 215 14.00 -20.01 18.23
CA ARG A 215 12.84 -19.36 18.84
C ARG A 215 11.88 -20.39 19.41
N MET A 216 11.40 -20.11 20.61
CA MET A 216 10.30 -20.82 21.26
C MET A 216 9.04 -19.97 21.17
N CYS A 217 8.03 -20.44 20.44
CA CYS A 217 6.74 -19.79 20.30
C CYS A 217 5.79 -20.28 21.40
N LEU A 218 5.31 -19.36 22.23
CA LEU A 218 4.25 -19.56 23.21
C LEU A 218 2.93 -19.03 22.63
N SER A 219 1.87 -19.83 22.60
CA SER A 219 0.55 -19.38 22.12
C SER A 219 -0.57 -19.82 23.03
N GLY A 220 -1.58 -18.98 23.24
CA GLY A 220 -2.60 -19.23 24.26
C GLY A 220 -3.25 -17.93 24.75
N PRO A 221 -4.16 -17.99 25.74
CA PRO A 221 -4.78 -16.79 26.30
C PRO A 221 -3.73 -15.81 26.83
N ARG A 222 -3.92 -14.52 26.57
CA ARG A 222 -2.98 -13.43 26.87
C ARG A 222 -2.30 -13.53 28.24
N VAL A 223 -3.10 -13.71 29.28
CA VAL A 223 -2.63 -13.76 30.67
C VAL A 223 -1.65 -14.92 30.87
N HIS A 224 -2.01 -16.11 30.40
CA HIS A 224 -1.20 -17.31 30.58
C HIS A 224 0.08 -17.30 29.74
N VAL A 225 0.03 -16.78 28.51
CA VAL A 225 1.23 -16.67 27.66
C VAL A 225 2.24 -15.68 28.24
N GLN A 226 1.77 -14.56 28.81
CA GLN A 226 2.66 -13.59 29.45
C GLN A 226 3.34 -14.16 30.70
N GLU A 227 2.60 -14.89 31.54
CA GLU A 227 3.18 -15.62 32.69
C GLU A 227 4.22 -16.65 32.23
N ALA A 228 3.91 -17.43 31.20
CA ALA A 228 4.82 -18.42 30.64
C ALA A 228 6.10 -17.79 30.05
N ALA A 229 5.98 -16.67 29.35
CA ALA A 229 7.11 -15.95 28.77
C ALA A 229 8.06 -15.41 29.85
N LEU A 230 7.53 -14.90 30.96
CA LEU A 230 8.33 -14.44 32.10
C LEU A 230 9.11 -15.59 32.76
N LEU A 231 8.44 -16.72 33.02
CA LEU A 231 9.09 -17.92 33.53
C LEU A 231 10.22 -18.40 32.61
N PHE A 232 9.98 -18.37 31.30
CA PHE A 232 10.96 -18.80 30.30
C PHE A 232 12.16 -17.85 30.22
N ASN A 233 11.94 -16.53 30.21
CA ASN A 233 13.02 -15.54 30.20
C ASN A 233 13.89 -15.60 31.47
N ASN A 234 13.29 -15.79 32.64
CA ASN A 234 14.03 -15.97 33.88
C ASN A 234 14.92 -17.21 33.81
N PHE A 235 14.41 -18.32 33.25
CA PHE A 235 15.22 -19.52 33.03
C PHE A 235 16.37 -19.26 32.06
N LEU A 236 16.13 -18.61 30.91
CA LEU A 236 17.18 -18.28 29.95
C LEU A 236 18.29 -17.42 30.55
N SER A 237 17.93 -16.46 31.42
CA SER A 237 18.91 -15.61 32.10
C SER A 237 19.83 -16.37 33.07
N SER A 238 19.42 -17.57 33.51
CA SER A 238 20.23 -18.42 34.39
C SER A 238 21.25 -19.27 33.62
N LEU A 239 21.19 -19.31 32.29
CA LEU A 239 22.11 -20.09 31.46
C LEU A 239 23.38 -19.28 31.15
N HIS A 240 24.53 -19.94 31.17
CA HIS A 240 25.82 -19.39 30.70
C HIS A 240 26.27 -20.10 29.41
N CYS A 241 27.14 -19.44 28.65
CA CYS A 241 27.59 -19.87 27.32
C CYS A 241 29.01 -19.30 27.05
N ASP A 242 30.07 -20.12 26.94
CA ASP A 242 31.47 -19.62 26.75
C ASP A 242 32.46 -20.26 25.73
N THR A 243 33.10 -19.36 24.98
CA THR A 243 34.03 -19.36 23.84
C THR A 243 35.35 -20.18 23.71
N LEU A 244 35.58 -21.45 24.07
CA LEU A 244 36.95 -22.05 24.02
C LEU A 244 37.51 -22.35 22.56
N CYS A 245 38.82 -22.37 22.34
CA CYS A 245 39.42 -22.48 20.99
C CYS A 245 40.68 -23.34 21.02
N ILE A 246 40.71 -24.42 20.22
CA ILE A 246 41.81 -25.39 20.17
C ILE A 246 42.51 -25.27 18.81
N LYS A 247 43.81 -24.94 18.81
CA LYS A 247 44.61 -24.59 17.61
C LYS A 247 45.66 -25.64 17.25
N GLU A 248 45.74 -26.70 18.03
CA GLU A 248 46.80 -27.69 17.97
C GLU A 248 46.66 -28.59 16.73
N PRO A 249 47.75 -28.88 16.00
CA PRO A 249 47.74 -29.82 14.88
C PRO A 249 47.21 -31.19 15.31
N GLY A 250 46.21 -31.70 14.59
CA GLY A 250 45.57 -33.00 14.91
C GLY A 250 44.41 -32.94 15.90
N ALA A 251 44.17 -31.81 16.58
CA ALA A 251 43.07 -31.65 17.54
C ALA A 251 41.69 -31.88 16.91
N LYS A 252 41.47 -31.41 15.67
CA LYS A 252 40.23 -31.66 14.92
C LYS A 252 39.94 -33.15 14.78
N LYS A 253 40.95 -33.94 14.38
CA LYS A 253 40.80 -35.38 14.17
C LYS A 253 40.53 -36.09 15.50
N PHE A 254 41.19 -35.66 16.58
CA PHE A 254 40.95 -36.17 17.92
C PHE A 254 39.52 -35.87 18.41
N CYS A 255 39.05 -34.63 18.30
CA CYS A 255 37.71 -34.23 18.77
C CYS A 255 36.60 -34.90 17.94
N MET A 256 36.77 -35.03 16.63
CA MET A 256 35.80 -35.72 15.77
C MET A 256 35.72 -37.22 16.08
N ILE A 257 36.84 -37.87 16.37
CA ILE A 257 36.85 -39.30 16.74
C ILE A 257 36.20 -39.49 18.11
N ASN A 258 36.41 -38.56 19.04
CA ASN A 258 35.97 -38.68 20.44
C ASN A 258 34.71 -37.87 20.78
N GLU A 259 33.99 -37.32 19.79
CA GLU A 259 32.85 -36.41 19.99
C GLU A 259 31.82 -36.97 20.98
N LYS A 260 31.39 -38.22 20.77
CA LYS A 260 30.38 -38.86 21.61
C LYS A 260 30.84 -39.01 23.07
N VAL A 261 32.12 -39.31 23.27
CA VAL A 261 32.70 -39.50 24.60
C VAL A 261 32.83 -38.16 25.32
N LEU A 262 33.30 -37.13 24.62
CA LEU A 262 33.42 -35.78 25.16
C LEU A 262 32.05 -35.21 25.56
N VAL A 263 31.05 -35.29 24.67
CA VAL A 263 29.69 -34.79 24.91
C VAL A 263 29.03 -35.51 26.09
N ALA A 264 29.21 -36.84 26.19
CA ALA A 264 28.68 -37.62 27.31
C ALA A 264 29.37 -37.24 28.63
N THR A 265 30.70 -37.12 28.65
CA THR A 265 31.47 -36.78 29.85
C THR A 265 31.10 -35.39 30.37
N ALA A 266 30.98 -34.39 29.48
CA ALA A 266 30.55 -33.04 29.86
C ALA A 266 29.14 -33.02 30.46
N LYS A 267 28.23 -33.87 29.95
CA LYS A 267 26.86 -33.96 30.42
C LYS A 267 26.74 -34.70 31.75
N GLU A 268 27.46 -35.81 31.92
CA GLU A 268 27.35 -36.68 33.09
C GLU A 268 28.19 -36.20 34.28
N GLU A 269 29.40 -35.69 34.05
CA GLU A 269 30.30 -35.26 35.13
C GLU A 269 30.13 -33.78 35.50
N PHE A 270 29.82 -32.92 34.53
CA PHE A 270 29.79 -31.46 34.72
C PHE A 270 28.41 -30.84 34.54
N ASN A 271 27.40 -31.61 34.09
CA ASN A 271 26.07 -31.13 33.77
C ASN A 271 26.07 -29.96 32.75
N CYS A 272 27.06 -29.96 31.86
CA CYS A 272 27.23 -29.01 30.77
C CYS A 272 26.81 -29.64 29.43
N ALA A 273 26.49 -28.81 28.44
CA ALA A 273 26.27 -29.27 27.07
C ALA A 273 27.31 -28.64 26.14
N ILE A 274 28.21 -29.48 25.62
CA ILE A 274 29.22 -29.06 24.66
C ILE A 274 28.80 -29.41 23.23
N TYR A 275 29.18 -28.57 22.27
CA TYR A 275 28.89 -28.76 20.85
C TYR A 275 30.17 -28.53 20.04
N LEU A 276 30.56 -29.53 19.24
CA LEU A 276 31.73 -29.44 18.38
C LEU A 276 31.32 -28.95 16.99
N GLU A 277 31.87 -27.82 16.54
CA GLU A 277 31.57 -27.24 15.23
C GLU A 277 32.81 -27.26 14.31
N ASP A 278 32.65 -27.77 13.08
CA ASP A 278 33.74 -27.84 12.11
C ASP A 278 33.89 -26.53 11.34
N ALA A 279 35.05 -25.93 11.53
CA ALA A 279 35.60 -24.82 10.81
C ALA A 279 35.42 -24.77 9.28
N SER A 280 35.51 -25.94 8.67
CA SER A 280 35.59 -26.13 7.22
C SER A 280 34.20 -26.33 6.61
N ARG A 281 33.22 -26.65 7.46
CA ARG A 281 31.82 -26.75 7.10
C ARG A 281 31.15 -25.48 7.63
N LYS A 282 31.23 -24.39 6.87
CA LYS A 282 30.26 -23.31 7.01
C LYS A 282 28.87 -23.89 6.71
N ASN A 283 28.24 -24.50 7.70
CA ASN A 283 26.80 -24.51 7.80
C ASN A 283 26.40 -23.04 7.75
N SER A 284 25.64 -22.66 6.73
CA SER A 284 25.17 -21.30 6.48
C SER A 284 24.70 -20.65 7.79
N VAL A 285 25.56 -19.79 8.34
CA VAL A 285 25.26 -18.93 9.47
C VAL A 285 24.26 -17.90 8.95
N LEU A 286 23.07 -17.85 9.55
CA LEU A 286 22.18 -16.70 9.39
C LEU A 286 22.96 -15.46 9.82
N GLY A 287 23.38 -14.61 8.87
CA GLY A 287 23.99 -13.32 9.18
C GLY A 287 25.14 -12.87 8.27
N GLU A 288 25.77 -13.73 7.45
CA GLU A 288 26.79 -13.28 6.49
C GLU A 288 26.20 -13.09 5.08
N PRO A 289 26.54 -11.99 4.38
CA PRO A 289 26.08 -11.77 3.02
C PRO A 289 26.77 -12.75 2.05
N SER A 290 26.00 -13.29 1.11
CA SER A 290 26.50 -14.10 -0.01
C SER A 290 27.41 -13.32 -0.95
N PHE A 291 27.19 -12.00 -1.05
CA PHE A 291 28.06 -11.06 -1.75
C PHE A 291 27.88 -9.67 -1.15
N GLN A 292 28.94 -8.86 -1.12
CA GLN A 292 28.87 -7.49 -0.60
C GLN A 292 29.80 -6.59 -1.39
N VAL A 293 29.34 -5.37 -1.67
CA VAL A 293 30.12 -4.32 -2.30
C VAL A 293 29.93 -3.00 -1.55
N LYS A 294 31.04 -2.30 -1.31
CA LYS A 294 31.03 -0.97 -0.70
C LYS A 294 31.15 0.08 -1.80
N LEU A 295 30.20 0.99 -1.83
CA LEU A 295 30.11 2.10 -2.78
C LEU A 295 30.71 3.39 -2.21
N PRO A 296 30.99 4.40 -3.05
CA PRO A 296 31.44 5.72 -2.60
C PRO A 296 30.49 6.31 -1.54
N LYS A 297 31.01 7.19 -0.66
CA LYS A 297 30.28 7.77 0.49
C LYS A 297 29.89 6.77 1.60
N GLY A 298 30.42 5.55 1.57
CA GLY A 298 30.28 4.56 2.66
C GLY A 298 29.02 3.70 2.61
N LEU A 299 28.18 3.86 1.58
CA LEU A 299 27.01 3.02 1.33
C LEU A 299 27.45 1.60 0.98
N THR A 300 26.72 0.59 1.46
CA THR A 300 27.02 -0.82 1.22
C THR A 300 25.82 -1.54 0.63
N ILE A 301 26.03 -2.28 -0.48
CA ILE A 301 25.04 -3.21 -1.03
C ILE A 301 25.47 -4.63 -0.64
N ALA A 302 24.56 -5.39 -0.04
CA ALA A 302 24.83 -6.74 0.44
C ALA A 302 23.69 -7.70 0.04
N ILE A 303 24.04 -8.88 -0.46
CA ILE A 303 23.09 -9.89 -0.92
C ILE A 303 23.02 -10.98 0.14
N TYR A 304 21.82 -11.38 0.57
CA TYR A 304 21.61 -12.42 1.58
C TYR A 304 20.67 -13.50 1.08
N LYS A 305 21.05 -14.76 1.31
CA LYS A 305 20.12 -15.89 1.34
C LYS A 305 19.46 -15.94 2.71
N ASP A 306 18.32 -15.29 2.88
CA ASP A 306 17.67 -15.15 4.18
C ASP A 306 16.15 -14.96 4.07
N ASP A 307 15.44 -15.19 5.17
CA ASP A 307 14.00 -14.92 5.28
C ASP A 307 13.76 -13.45 5.67
N LEU A 308 13.13 -12.70 4.77
CA LEU A 308 12.81 -11.29 4.99
C LEU A 308 11.92 -11.05 6.23
N CYS A 309 11.15 -12.07 6.68
CA CYS A 309 10.35 -11.98 7.91
C CYS A 309 11.19 -11.85 9.19
N HIS A 310 12.45 -12.26 9.13
CA HIS A 310 13.37 -12.32 10.27
C HIS A 310 14.61 -11.44 10.09
N HIS A 311 14.74 -10.81 8.91
CA HIS A 311 15.92 -10.06 8.52
C HIS A 311 15.98 -8.69 9.22
N LYS A 312 17.09 -8.41 9.90
CA LYS A 312 17.27 -7.19 10.73
C LYS A 312 17.77 -6.00 9.91
N VAL A 313 16.86 -5.07 9.63
CA VAL A 313 17.13 -3.76 9.01
C VAL A 313 16.15 -2.73 9.57
N ASP A 314 16.37 -1.44 9.30
CA ASP A 314 15.45 -0.40 9.75
C ASP A 314 14.09 -0.52 9.05
N VAL A 315 14.07 -0.85 7.76
CA VAL A 315 12.86 -0.98 6.96
C VAL A 315 12.97 -2.10 5.94
N ILE A 316 11.90 -2.87 5.74
CA ILE A 316 11.85 -3.91 4.70
C ILE A 316 10.88 -3.51 3.58
N VAL A 317 11.11 -4.03 2.37
CA VAL A 317 10.21 -3.89 1.23
C VAL A 317 9.36 -5.14 1.07
N ASN A 318 8.05 -4.98 1.13
CA ASN A 318 7.07 -6.00 0.82
C ASN A 318 6.64 -5.90 -0.65
N ALA A 319 6.70 -7.00 -1.40
CA ALA A 319 6.14 -7.10 -2.75
C ALA A 319 4.60 -7.21 -2.66
N ALA A 320 3.92 -6.07 -2.73
CA ALA A 320 2.48 -5.93 -2.51
C ALA A 320 1.69 -5.84 -3.83
N ASN A 321 0.37 -5.99 -3.73
CA ASN A 321 -0.55 -5.70 -4.83
C ASN A 321 -1.25 -4.34 -4.62
N LYS A 322 -1.95 -3.88 -5.66
CA LYS A 322 -2.67 -2.60 -5.71
C LYS A 322 -3.64 -2.34 -4.55
N ASN A 323 -4.20 -3.40 -3.95
CA ASN A 323 -5.15 -3.30 -2.85
C ASN A 323 -4.51 -3.54 -1.48
N LEU A 324 -3.18 -3.65 -1.41
CA LEU A 324 -2.42 -4.00 -0.22
C LEU A 324 -2.97 -5.23 0.53
N LYS A 325 -3.54 -6.20 -0.20
CA LYS A 325 -4.10 -7.43 0.39
C LYS A 325 -3.04 -8.51 0.41
N HIS A 326 -2.55 -8.87 1.59
CA HIS A 326 -1.42 -9.78 1.74
C HIS A 326 -1.85 -11.25 1.83
N ILE A 327 -2.42 -11.76 0.72
CA ILE A 327 -3.07 -13.08 0.66
C ILE A 327 -2.19 -14.21 0.10
N GLY A 328 -1.05 -13.89 -0.51
CA GLY A 328 -0.14 -14.86 -1.12
C GLY A 328 1.33 -14.44 -1.13
N GLY A 329 2.21 -15.39 -1.45
CA GLY A 329 3.65 -15.19 -1.60
C GLY A 329 4.34 -14.61 -0.36
N LEU A 330 5.41 -13.83 -0.60
CA LEU A 330 6.16 -13.13 0.45
C LEU A 330 5.27 -12.20 1.28
N ALA A 331 4.32 -11.51 0.65
CA ALA A 331 3.40 -10.62 1.36
C ALA A 331 2.60 -11.34 2.45
N LYS A 332 2.11 -12.55 2.17
CA LYS A 332 1.41 -13.38 3.17
C LYS A 332 2.33 -13.79 4.31
N ALA A 333 3.58 -14.18 4.01
CA ALA A 333 4.56 -14.54 5.02
C ALA A 333 4.86 -13.36 5.96
N LEU A 334 5.06 -12.16 5.38
CA LEU A 334 5.25 -10.93 6.14
C LEU A 334 4.02 -10.57 6.98
N LEU A 335 2.80 -10.75 6.48
CA LEU A 335 1.58 -10.51 7.27
C LEU A 335 1.48 -11.49 8.46
N ILE A 336 1.77 -12.77 8.24
CA ILE A 336 1.75 -13.77 9.32
C ILE A 336 2.77 -13.41 10.40
N ALA A 337 3.98 -12.98 9.99
CA ALA A 337 5.04 -12.60 10.92
C ALA A 337 4.75 -11.26 11.63
N ALA A 338 4.23 -10.25 10.92
CA ALA A 338 3.91 -8.94 11.47
C ALA A 338 2.67 -8.93 12.38
N GLY A 339 1.71 -9.83 12.14
CA GLY A 339 0.40 -9.84 12.78
C GLY A 339 -0.64 -9.00 12.04
N CYS A 340 -1.90 -9.09 12.50
CA CYS A 340 -3.08 -8.47 11.87
C CYS A 340 -2.94 -6.95 11.66
N LYS A 341 -2.18 -6.27 12.53
CA LYS A 341 -1.98 -4.82 12.49
C LYS A 341 -1.44 -4.32 11.15
N LEU A 342 -0.55 -5.08 10.52
CA LEU A 342 -0.01 -4.75 9.20
C LEU A 342 -1.14 -4.65 8.15
N GLN A 343 -2.09 -5.59 8.16
CA GLN A 343 -3.22 -5.56 7.23
C GLN A 343 -4.23 -4.45 7.57
N GLU A 344 -4.47 -4.16 8.85
CA GLU A 344 -5.34 -3.05 9.26
C GLU A 344 -4.80 -1.69 8.79
N ASP A 345 -3.49 -1.49 8.91
CA ASP A 345 -2.82 -0.26 8.47
C ASP A 345 -2.92 -0.11 6.95
N CYS A 346 -2.64 -1.19 6.22
CA CYS A 346 -2.86 -1.27 4.78
C CYS A 346 -4.31 -0.99 4.38
N ASP A 347 -5.29 -1.59 5.07
CA ASP A 347 -6.71 -1.43 4.78
C ASP A 347 -7.17 0.01 5.02
N ARG A 348 -6.65 0.65 6.06
CA ARG A 348 -6.88 2.07 6.34
C ARG A 348 -6.27 2.97 5.28
N ILE A 349 -5.07 2.66 4.79
CA ILE A 349 -4.45 3.39 3.68
C ILE A 349 -5.32 3.27 2.42
N ILE A 350 -5.75 2.07 2.05
CA ILE A 350 -6.60 1.86 0.88
C ILE A 350 -7.97 2.55 1.04
N LYS A 351 -8.56 2.50 2.24
CA LYS A 351 -9.82 3.18 2.53
C LYS A 351 -9.70 4.71 2.40
N THR A 352 -8.53 5.27 2.72
CA THR A 352 -8.30 6.72 2.73
C THR A 352 -7.83 7.24 1.36
N ASN A 353 -6.93 6.50 0.71
CA ASN A 353 -6.20 6.95 -0.47
C ASN A 353 -6.63 6.25 -1.76
N GLY A 354 -7.45 5.20 -1.66
CA GLY A 354 -7.82 4.34 -2.79
C GLY A 354 -6.78 3.26 -3.11
N SER A 355 -7.03 2.52 -4.19
CA SER A 355 -6.10 1.52 -4.71
C SER A 355 -4.81 2.17 -5.21
N LEU A 356 -3.68 1.52 -4.97
CA LEU A 356 -2.38 1.91 -5.50
C LEU A 356 -2.23 1.48 -6.97
N SER A 357 -1.33 2.12 -7.70
CA SER A 357 -0.93 1.70 -9.06
C SER A 357 0.41 0.96 -9.03
N PRO A 358 0.72 0.10 -10.02
CA PRO A 358 2.08 -0.38 -10.23
C PRO A 358 3.08 0.78 -10.26
N GLY A 359 4.23 0.61 -9.59
CA GLY A 359 5.20 1.68 -9.39
C GLY A 359 5.03 2.49 -8.10
N ASP A 360 3.88 2.38 -7.42
CA ASP A 360 3.65 3.07 -6.15
C ASP A 360 4.22 2.30 -4.95
N SER A 361 4.48 3.02 -3.87
CA SER A 361 4.84 2.42 -2.58
C SER A 361 4.26 3.24 -1.43
N VAL A 362 3.87 2.57 -0.35
CA VAL A 362 3.41 3.20 0.89
C VAL A 362 4.13 2.59 2.08
N ILE A 363 4.18 3.31 3.20
CA ILE A 363 4.88 2.86 4.41
C ILE A 363 3.89 2.69 5.56
N THR A 364 4.07 1.64 6.35
CA THR A 364 3.25 1.30 7.53
C THR A 364 4.15 0.97 8.72
N ASP A 365 3.54 0.78 9.89
CA ASP A 365 4.20 0.17 11.03
C ASP A 365 4.53 -1.31 10.72
N ALA A 366 5.61 -1.81 11.31
CA ALA A 366 6.10 -3.16 11.06
C ALA A 366 5.38 -4.26 11.85
N GLY A 367 4.51 -3.90 12.80
CA GLY A 367 3.91 -4.85 13.72
C GLY A 367 4.99 -5.60 14.50
N ASN A 368 4.94 -6.94 14.46
CA ASN A 368 5.90 -7.80 15.16
C ASN A 368 7.19 -8.11 14.37
N LEU A 369 7.37 -7.54 13.17
CA LEU A 369 8.59 -7.76 12.38
C LEU A 369 9.81 -7.09 13.05
N PRO A 370 11.03 -7.64 12.87
CA PRO A 370 12.25 -7.10 13.47
C PRO A 370 12.82 -5.88 12.71
N CYS A 371 11.94 -4.97 12.30
CA CYS A 371 12.25 -3.70 11.64
C CYS A 371 11.33 -2.59 12.17
N LYS A 372 11.65 -1.33 11.87
CA LYS A 372 10.85 -0.19 12.36
C LYS A 372 9.58 -0.01 11.54
N GLN A 373 9.66 -0.21 10.23
CA GLN A 373 8.56 0.02 9.30
C GLN A 373 8.60 -0.97 8.13
N VAL A 374 7.47 -1.10 7.42
CA VAL A 374 7.36 -1.88 6.18
C VAL A 374 6.96 -0.95 5.04
N ILE A 375 7.72 -0.99 3.95
CA ILE A 375 7.36 -0.32 2.69
C ILE A 375 6.65 -1.35 1.81
N HIS A 376 5.38 -1.12 1.51
CA HIS A 376 4.59 -1.94 0.62
C HIS A 376 4.69 -1.40 -0.80
N THR A 377 5.35 -2.17 -1.66
CA THR A 377 5.73 -1.76 -3.01
C THR A 377 4.93 -2.55 -4.02
N VAL A 378 4.16 -1.84 -4.84
CA VAL A 378 3.33 -2.47 -5.88
C VAL A 378 4.15 -2.57 -7.15
N GLY A 379 4.76 -3.73 -7.36
CA GLY A 379 5.42 -4.04 -8.62
C GLY A 379 4.40 -4.28 -9.76
N PRO A 380 4.83 -4.21 -11.03
CA PRO A 380 3.97 -4.56 -12.16
C PRO A 380 3.80 -6.07 -12.29
N GLU A 381 2.61 -6.49 -12.75
CA GLU A 381 2.39 -7.80 -13.34
C GLU A 381 3.05 -7.85 -14.72
N TRP A 382 3.83 -8.89 -14.98
CA TRP A 382 4.56 -9.00 -16.23
C TRP A 382 3.62 -9.20 -17.42
N SER A 383 3.88 -8.40 -18.45
CA SER A 383 3.17 -8.46 -19.71
C SER A 383 4.17 -8.56 -20.86
N ALA A 384 4.23 -9.71 -21.51
CA ALA A 384 5.09 -9.92 -22.68
C ALA A 384 4.75 -9.00 -23.86
N SER A 385 3.53 -8.43 -23.90
CA SER A 385 3.12 -7.43 -24.88
C SER A 385 3.58 -6.00 -24.54
N SER A 386 4.03 -5.76 -23.31
CA SER A 386 4.51 -4.44 -22.85
C SER A 386 5.67 -4.57 -21.85
N PRO A 387 6.79 -5.23 -22.24
CA PRO A 387 7.91 -5.51 -21.34
C PRO A 387 8.53 -4.22 -20.81
N SER A 388 8.76 -3.21 -21.66
CA SER A 388 9.39 -1.95 -21.26
C SER A 388 8.56 -1.15 -20.24
N THR A 389 7.23 -1.19 -20.35
CA THR A 389 6.35 -0.57 -19.34
C THR A 389 6.49 -1.29 -18.00
N CYS A 390 6.56 -2.62 -18.00
CA CYS A 390 6.80 -3.39 -16.79
C CYS A 390 8.18 -3.06 -16.18
N GLU A 391 9.22 -2.94 -17.00
CA GLU A 391 10.57 -2.58 -16.57
C GLU A 391 10.60 -1.21 -15.90
N LEU A 392 10.02 -0.18 -16.54
CA LEU A 392 9.93 1.19 -15.99
C LEU A 392 9.12 1.25 -14.69
N LEU A 393 7.98 0.55 -14.63
CA LEU A 393 7.15 0.52 -13.43
C LEU A 393 7.86 -0.19 -12.27
N LEU A 394 8.64 -1.24 -12.54
CA LEU A 394 9.47 -1.89 -11.53
C LEU A 394 10.57 -0.95 -11.03
N GLN A 395 11.30 -0.29 -11.92
CA GLN A 395 12.32 0.69 -11.54
C GLN A 395 11.73 1.84 -10.70
N LYS A 396 10.55 2.36 -11.09
CA LYS A 396 9.80 3.37 -10.33
C LYS A 396 9.41 2.86 -8.95
N ALA A 397 8.95 1.62 -8.83
CA ALA A 397 8.56 1.01 -7.57
C ALA A 397 9.75 0.92 -6.59
N ILE A 398 10.90 0.45 -7.08
CA ILE A 398 12.13 0.36 -6.28
C ILE A 398 12.65 1.74 -5.89
N THR A 399 12.69 2.68 -6.84
CA THR A 399 13.13 4.06 -6.58
C THR A 399 12.24 4.74 -5.53
N THR A 400 10.93 4.59 -5.64
CA THR A 400 9.97 5.15 -4.66
C THR A 400 10.16 4.53 -3.27
N SER A 401 10.48 3.23 -3.21
CA SER A 401 10.79 2.53 -1.95
C SER A 401 12.04 3.10 -1.28
N LEU A 402 13.11 3.30 -2.03
CA LEU A 402 14.37 3.90 -1.54
C LEU A 402 14.15 5.35 -1.07
N GLN A 403 13.39 6.14 -1.82
CA GLN A 403 13.04 7.51 -1.44
C GLN A 403 12.21 7.56 -0.16
N LEU A 404 11.22 6.67 0.01
CA LEU A 404 10.43 6.57 1.23
C LEU A 404 11.30 6.18 2.43
N ALA A 405 12.21 5.22 2.26
CA ALA A 405 13.12 4.82 3.32
C ALA A 405 13.99 6.01 3.77
N SER A 406 14.56 6.76 2.83
CA SER A 406 15.39 7.92 3.16
C SER A 406 14.59 9.09 3.73
N LYS A 407 13.38 9.36 3.23
CA LYS A 407 12.49 10.41 3.76
C LYS A 407 12.08 10.15 5.22
N ASN A 408 12.06 8.87 5.64
CA ASN A 408 11.78 8.47 7.01
C ASN A 408 13.06 8.28 7.85
N ASN A 409 14.21 8.77 7.39
CA ASN A 409 15.50 8.73 8.08
C ASN A 409 15.98 7.31 8.44
N HIS A 410 15.64 6.31 7.63
CA HIS A 410 16.18 4.97 7.81
C HIS A 410 17.62 4.90 7.29
N CYS A 411 18.45 4.08 7.95
CA CYS A 411 19.85 3.86 7.59
C CYS A 411 20.05 2.52 6.87
N SER A 412 19.07 1.62 6.92
CA SER A 412 19.14 0.32 6.26
C SER A 412 17.80 -0.16 5.71
N ILE A 413 17.83 -0.69 4.49
CA ILE A 413 16.66 -1.23 3.79
C ILE A 413 16.92 -2.65 3.28
N ALA A 414 15.94 -3.54 3.35
CA ALA A 414 16.00 -4.86 2.70
C ALA A 414 14.95 -4.99 1.59
N ILE A 415 15.38 -5.42 0.40
CA ILE A 415 14.60 -5.44 -0.83
C ILE A 415 14.59 -6.86 -1.41
N PRO A 416 13.41 -7.48 -1.63
CA PRO A 416 13.31 -8.77 -2.30
C PRO A 416 13.29 -8.61 -3.83
N ALA A 417 13.25 -9.72 -4.56
CA ALA A 417 13.00 -9.71 -6.01
C ALA A 417 11.53 -9.34 -6.33
N VAL A 418 11.18 -8.05 -6.17
CA VAL A 418 9.82 -7.54 -6.39
C VAL A 418 9.33 -7.88 -7.81
N SER A 419 8.12 -8.43 -7.90
CA SER A 419 7.46 -8.94 -9.12
C SER A 419 7.94 -10.28 -9.69
N SER A 420 9.04 -10.88 -9.23
CA SER A 420 9.55 -12.14 -9.81
C SER A 420 8.71 -13.40 -9.48
N GLY A 421 7.86 -13.32 -8.45
CA GLY A 421 7.00 -14.41 -8.00
C GLY A 421 5.67 -14.48 -8.76
N ILE A 422 4.55 -14.25 -8.05
CA ILE A 422 3.19 -14.36 -8.60
C ILE A 422 2.98 -13.47 -9.84
N PHE A 423 3.64 -12.32 -9.90
CA PHE A 423 3.56 -11.37 -11.00
C PHE A 423 4.40 -11.79 -12.22
N ALA A 424 5.05 -12.96 -12.17
CA ALA A 424 5.71 -13.64 -13.29
C ALA A 424 6.73 -12.80 -14.08
N PHE A 425 7.34 -11.80 -13.44
CA PHE A 425 8.40 -11.02 -14.05
C PHE A 425 9.65 -11.90 -14.26
N PRO A 426 10.18 -12.01 -15.49
CA PRO A 426 11.35 -12.83 -15.77
C PRO A 426 12.50 -12.48 -14.82
N LEU A 427 12.97 -13.48 -14.06
CA LEU A 427 13.87 -13.27 -12.92
C LEU A 427 15.11 -12.42 -13.26
N LYS A 428 15.76 -12.72 -14.39
CA LYS A 428 16.94 -11.98 -14.86
C LYS A 428 16.62 -10.51 -15.12
N SER A 429 15.59 -10.21 -15.92
CA SER A 429 15.17 -8.83 -16.21
C SER A 429 14.67 -8.10 -14.95
N CYS A 430 13.95 -8.79 -14.07
CA CYS A 430 13.51 -8.25 -12.77
C CYS A 430 14.71 -7.73 -11.95
N ILE A 431 15.73 -8.58 -11.77
CA ILE A 431 16.93 -8.24 -11.00
C ILE A 431 17.73 -7.12 -11.68
N GLU A 432 17.92 -7.17 -13.00
CA GLU A 432 18.62 -6.12 -13.76
C GLU A 432 17.96 -4.74 -13.56
N ASN A 433 16.62 -4.69 -13.54
CA ASN A 433 15.86 -3.47 -13.32
C ASN A 433 15.88 -2.99 -11.86
N ILE A 434 15.83 -3.90 -10.88
CA ILE A 434 16.05 -3.54 -9.46
C ILE A 434 17.43 -2.91 -9.29
N MET A 435 18.45 -3.51 -9.91
CA MET A 435 19.83 -3.04 -9.85
C MET A 435 20.06 -1.72 -10.59
N GLU A 436 19.36 -1.49 -11.70
CA GLU A 436 19.35 -0.19 -12.40
C GLU A 436 18.78 0.92 -11.51
N ALA A 437 17.61 0.68 -10.91
CA ALA A 437 17.00 1.65 -10.00
C ALA A 437 17.90 1.96 -8.80
N LEU A 438 18.61 0.97 -8.26
CA LEU A 438 19.59 1.16 -7.20
C LEU A 438 20.76 2.03 -7.64
N GLN A 439 21.35 1.74 -8.80
CA GLN A 439 22.46 2.53 -9.33
C GLN A 439 22.08 4.00 -9.52
N VAL A 440 20.97 4.26 -10.21
CA VAL A 440 20.44 5.62 -10.44
C VAL A 440 20.17 6.33 -9.12
N TYR A 441 19.59 5.65 -8.13
CA TYR A 441 19.33 6.23 -6.81
C TYR A 441 20.60 6.62 -6.06
N VAL A 442 21.63 5.77 -6.09
CA VAL A 442 22.90 6.03 -5.40
C VAL A 442 23.68 7.19 -6.05
N GLU A 443 23.60 7.33 -7.36
CA GLU A 443 24.28 8.40 -8.10
C GLU A 443 23.58 9.76 -7.96
N SER A 444 22.24 9.78 -7.90
CA SER A 444 21.44 11.01 -8.05
C SER A 444 21.05 11.73 -6.75
N GLN A 445 21.21 11.12 -5.57
CA GLN A 445 20.61 11.65 -4.33
C GLN A 445 21.59 11.67 -3.14
N GLN A 446 21.37 12.61 -2.23
CA GLN A 446 21.93 12.56 -0.88
C GLN A 446 21.00 11.68 -0.03
N THR A 447 21.43 10.46 0.28
CA THR A 447 20.62 9.46 0.99
C THR A 447 21.05 9.31 2.45
N THR A 448 20.10 9.00 3.33
CA THR A 448 20.37 8.58 4.73
C THR A 448 20.72 7.10 4.83
N LEU A 449 20.47 6.33 3.75
CA LEU A 449 20.77 4.91 3.72
C LEU A 449 22.29 4.70 3.71
N GLN A 450 22.74 3.77 4.54
CA GLN A 450 24.11 3.30 4.64
C GLN A 450 24.23 1.83 4.22
N ARG A 451 23.13 1.07 4.31
CA ARG A 451 23.08 -0.36 3.93
C ARG A 451 21.83 -0.69 3.12
N ILE A 452 22.01 -1.30 1.96
CA ILE A 452 20.94 -1.84 1.12
C ILE A 452 21.15 -3.34 1.03
N HIS A 453 20.18 -4.11 1.51
CA HIS A 453 20.23 -5.56 1.54
C HIS A 453 19.31 -6.13 0.45
N LEU A 454 19.83 -6.98 -0.43
CA LEU A 454 19.05 -7.72 -1.43
C LEU A 454 18.82 -9.12 -0.88
N VAL A 455 17.57 -9.48 -0.61
CA VAL A 455 17.25 -10.65 0.22
C VAL A 455 16.26 -11.56 -0.49
N ASP A 456 16.60 -12.84 -0.62
CA ASP A 456 15.67 -13.88 -1.08
C ASP A 456 16.01 -15.22 -0.41
N MET A 457 15.03 -16.10 -0.25
CA MET A 457 15.27 -17.45 0.27
C MET A 457 15.73 -18.43 -0.82
N ASN A 458 15.39 -18.16 -2.09
CA ASN A 458 15.76 -19.00 -3.21
C ASN A 458 17.22 -18.75 -3.61
N GLU A 459 18.01 -19.82 -3.62
CA GLU A 459 19.42 -19.77 -3.96
C GLU A 459 19.69 -19.32 -5.41
N GLU A 460 18.81 -19.65 -6.36
CA GLU A 460 18.93 -19.21 -7.75
C GLU A 460 18.74 -17.70 -7.87
N THR A 461 17.76 -17.14 -7.16
CA THR A 461 17.52 -15.69 -7.09
C THR A 461 18.69 -14.97 -6.43
N VAL A 462 19.24 -15.52 -5.35
CA VAL A 462 20.43 -14.99 -4.68
C VAL A 462 21.65 -15.02 -5.60
N LYS A 463 21.87 -16.11 -6.34
CA LYS A 463 22.94 -16.21 -7.35
C LYS A 463 22.79 -15.16 -8.44
N ALA A 464 21.58 -14.99 -8.98
CA ALA A 464 21.30 -13.97 -9.99
C ALA A 464 21.53 -12.53 -9.46
N PHE A 465 21.13 -12.24 -8.21
CA PHE A 465 21.49 -10.97 -7.56
C PHE A 465 23.01 -10.78 -7.46
N CYS A 466 23.76 -11.81 -7.06
CA CYS A 466 25.21 -11.75 -6.96
C CYS A 466 25.86 -11.47 -8.33
N GLU A 467 25.43 -12.16 -9.39
CA GLU A 467 25.95 -11.99 -10.74
C GLU A 467 25.73 -10.58 -11.27
N VAL A 468 24.50 -10.08 -11.21
CA VAL A 468 24.18 -8.73 -11.71
C VAL A 468 24.88 -7.65 -10.87
N THR A 469 24.98 -7.84 -9.54
CA THR A 469 25.70 -6.88 -8.68
C THR A 469 27.18 -6.83 -9.00
N LYS A 470 27.83 -7.98 -9.25
CA LYS A 470 29.24 -8.02 -9.68
C LYS A 470 29.44 -7.30 -11.01
N VAL A 471 28.54 -7.50 -11.98
CA VAL A 471 28.64 -6.82 -13.29
C VAL A 471 28.50 -5.31 -13.14
N LYS A 472 27.54 -4.82 -12.35
CA LYS A 472 27.29 -3.37 -12.22
C LYS A 472 28.27 -2.65 -11.29
N PHE A 473 28.67 -3.28 -10.19
CA PHE A 473 29.41 -2.62 -9.12
C PHE A 473 30.79 -3.24 -8.83
N GLY A 474 31.19 -4.31 -9.53
CA GLY A 474 32.43 -5.06 -9.26
C GLY A 474 33.74 -4.35 -9.64
N ASN A 475 33.70 -3.24 -10.39
CA ASN A 475 34.89 -2.49 -10.80
C ASN A 475 35.38 -1.45 -9.75
N GLN A 476 34.82 -1.46 -8.53
CA GLN A 476 35.29 -0.63 -7.41
C GLN A 476 36.30 -1.42 -6.53
N PRO A 477 37.38 -0.81 -6.03
CA PRO A 477 38.62 -1.50 -5.60
C PRO A 477 38.55 -2.36 -4.32
N ASN A 478 37.39 -2.85 -3.87
CA ASN A 478 37.25 -3.71 -2.68
C ASN A 478 36.16 -4.79 -2.84
N ALA A 479 36.10 -5.47 -3.99
CA ALA A 479 35.28 -6.67 -4.15
C ALA A 479 36.06 -7.91 -3.68
N VAL A 480 35.52 -8.67 -2.72
CA VAL A 480 36.04 -10.00 -2.36
C VAL A 480 35.47 -11.03 -3.36
N PRO A 481 36.30 -11.77 -4.13
CA PRO A 481 35.80 -12.68 -5.16
C PRO A 481 35.45 -14.08 -4.58
N PRO A 482 34.34 -14.72 -5.02
CA PRO A 482 34.09 -16.15 -4.78
C PRO A 482 34.59 -17.04 -5.94
N LYS A 483 34.94 -18.30 -5.60
CA LYS A 483 35.50 -19.36 -6.47
C LYS A 483 34.59 -19.77 -7.64
N PRO A 484 35.14 -20.35 -8.74
CA PRO A 484 34.39 -20.71 -9.94
C PRO A 484 33.55 -22.00 -9.75
N PRO A 485 32.32 -22.06 -10.28
CA PRO A 485 31.59 -23.32 -10.44
C PRO A 485 31.93 -24.01 -11.77
N GLU A 486 32.09 -25.33 -11.70
CA GLU A 486 32.23 -26.23 -12.86
C GLU A 486 30.94 -26.28 -13.68
N ILE A 487 31.09 -26.30 -15.01
CA ILE A 487 30.03 -26.30 -16.02
C ILE A 487 29.48 -27.71 -16.22
N GLN A 488 28.14 -27.84 -16.35
CA GLN A 488 27.47 -28.65 -17.37
C GLN A 488 25.94 -28.44 -17.35
N HIS A 489 25.40 -27.73 -18.34
CA HIS A 489 24.54 -28.29 -19.40
C HIS A 489 23.84 -27.20 -20.24
N ASP A 490 23.86 -27.42 -21.56
CA ASP A 490 23.22 -26.66 -22.62
C ASP A 490 21.69 -26.50 -22.44
N VAL A 491 21.21 -25.25 -22.51
CA VAL A 491 19.88 -24.94 -23.06
C VAL A 491 19.96 -23.62 -23.83
N LYS A 492 19.80 -23.68 -25.16
CA LYS A 492 19.62 -22.49 -26.01
C LYS A 492 18.26 -21.85 -25.74
N VAL A 493 18.24 -20.60 -25.28
CA VAL A 493 17.06 -19.72 -25.30
C VAL A 493 17.42 -18.46 -26.07
N LYS A 494 16.54 -18.06 -27.00
CA LYS A 494 16.71 -16.90 -27.88
C LYS A 494 16.49 -15.59 -27.10
N ASP A 495 17.45 -14.68 -27.16
CA ASP A 495 17.38 -13.32 -26.58
C ASP A 495 16.48 -12.37 -27.39
N ALA A 496 15.86 -11.39 -26.71
CA ALA A 496 15.14 -10.26 -27.30
C ALA A 496 15.92 -8.95 -27.04
N GLU A 497 16.17 -8.17 -28.10
CA GLU A 497 17.07 -7.00 -28.11
C GLU A 497 16.43 -5.69 -27.57
N LYS A 498 17.23 -4.84 -26.89
CA LYS A 498 16.88 -3.48 -26.40
C LYS A 498 16.78 -2.44 -27.55
N PRO A 499 16.03 -1.32 -27.39
CA PRO A 499 15.95 -0.25 -28.41
C PRO A 499 17.27 0.52 -28.54
N GLN A 500 17.76 0.67 -29.77
CA GLN A 500 18.99 1.39 -30.12
C GLN A 500 18.65 2.77 -30.67
N VAL A 501 19.50 3.77 -30.45
CA VAL A 501 19.33 5.16 -30.93
C VAL A 501 20.65 5.60 -31.56
N GLN A 502 20.59 6.38 -32.64
CA GLN A 502 21.76 6.99 -33.28
C GLN A 502 21.78 8.50 -32.99
N VAL A 503 22.91 8.98 -32.45
CA VAL A 503 23.15 10.42 -32.26
C VAL A 503 23.43 11.05 -33.62
N ILE A 504 22.64 12.06 -34.00
CA ILE A 504 22.88 12.80 -35.25
C ILE A 504 24.10 13.71 -35.02
N ALA A 505 25.21 13.40 -35.69
CA ALA A 505 26.45 14.17 -35.59
C ALA A 505 26.18 15.67 -35.86
N GLY A 506 26.46 16.52 -34.86
CA GLY A 506 26.39 17.99 -34.99
C GLY A 506 25.15 18.68 -34.42
N ASN A 507 24.23 17.99 -33.70
CA ASN A 507 23.10 18.64 -33.04
C ASN A 507 22.77 18.03 -31.66
N GLU A 508 23.12 18.74 -30.58
CA GLU A 508 22.92 18.30 -29.18
C GLU A 508 21.45 18.18 -28.77
N ASN A 509 20.50 18.70 -29.57
CA ASN A 509 19.07 18.71 -29.28
C ASN A 509 18.26 17.79 -30.21
N ALA A 510 18.89 16.82 -30.89
CA ALA A 510 18.19 15.88 -31.76
C ALA A 510 18.71 14.44 -31.62
N VAL A 511 17.78 13.48 -31.57
CA VAL A 511 18.10 12.04 -31.55
C VAL A 511 17.31 11.32 -32.64
N MET A 512 17.89 10.27 -33.23
CA MET A 512 17.20 9.42 -34.19
C MET A 512 16.97 8.04 -33.59
N THR A 513 15.70 7.65 -33.54
CA THR A 513 15.30 6.27 -33.22
C THR A 513 15.90 5.28 -34.22
N LYS A 514 16.13 4.01 -33.84
CA LYS A 514 16.60 2.98 -34.79
C LYS A 514 15.68 2.81 -36.01
N GLU A 515 14.40 3.10 -35.87
CA GLU A 515 13.43 2.98 -36.96
C GLU A 515 13.35 4.24 -37.84
N GLY A 516 14.16 5.26 -37.57
CA GLY A 516 14.36 6.42 -38.44
C GLY A 516 13.48 7.64 -38.15
N ILE A 517 12.71 7.66 -37.05
CA ILE A 517 12.08 8.90 -36.56
C ILE A 517 13.14 9.79 -35.93
N VAL A 518 13.16 11.07 -36.35
CA VAL A 518 14.00 12.12 -35.77
C VAL A 518 13.20 12.89 -34.73
N ILE A 519 13.66 12.87 -33.48
CA ILE A 519 13.08 13.63 -32.37
C ILE A 519 13.93 14.89 -32.18
N LYS A 520 13.33 16.07 -32.31
CA LYS A 520 14.01 17.37 -32.13
C LYS A 520 13.42 18.11 -30.95
N LEU A 521 14.27 18.57 -30.04
CA LEU A 521 13.90 19.44 -28.94
C LEU A 521 14.09 20.91 -29.34
N LEU A 522 13.01 21.68 -29.43
CA LEU A 522 13.03 23.04 -29.96
C LEU A 522 12.57 24.07 -28.93
N GLN A 523 13.42 25.05 -28.64
CA GLN A 523 13.09 26.18 -27.76
C GLN A 523 12.53 27.34 -28.60
N LYS A 524 11.21 27.34 -28.83
CA LYS A 524 10.51 28.38 -29.61
C LYS A 524 9.03 28.42 -29.26
N LYS A 525 8.34 29.44 -29.76
CA LYS A 525 6.88 29.54 -29.64
C LYS A 525 6.20 28.54 -30.58
N ILE A 526 5.08 27.96 -30.15
CA ILE A 526 4.41 26.89 -30.88
C ILE A 526 3.81 27.39 -32.20
N GLU A 527 3.35 28.64 -32.23
CA GLU A 527 2.75 29.30 -33.40
C GLU A 527 3.77 29.63 -34.51
N ASP A 528 5.07 29.55 -34.21
CA ASP A 528 6.16 29.74 -35.18
C ASP A 528 6.68 28.39 -35.73
N CYS A 529 6.00 27.27 -35.44
CA CYS A 529 6.37 25.96 -35.97
C CYS A 529 5.93 25.76 -37.42
N THR A 530 6.72 24.97 -38.16
CA THR A 530 6.56 24.75 -39.61
C THR A 530 6.35 23.27 -39.95
N THR A 531 5.94 22.46 -38.98
CA THR A 531 5.65 21.03 -39.18
C THR A 531 4.29 20.86 -39.87
N ASP A 532 4.07 19.72 -40.49
CA ASP A 532 2.80 19.43 -41.17
C ASP A 532 1.61 19.46 -40.21
N VAL A 533 1.83 19.01 -38.96
CA VAL A 533 0.81 18.97 -37.90
C VAL A 533 1.30 19.78 -36.68
N ILE A 534 0.42 20.59 -36.09
CA ILE A 534 0.64 21.25 -34.80
C ILE A 534 -0.39 20.74 -33.79
N VAL A 535 0.05 20.34 -32.60
CA VAL A 535 -0.86 19.94 -31.52
C VAL A 535 -1.16 21.12 -30.61
N ASN A 536 -2.45 21.39 -30.42
CA ASN A 536 -2.96 22.44 -29.55
C ASN A 536 -3.66 21.83 -28.33
N SER A 537 -3.40 22.34 -27.12
CA SER A 537 -4.14 21.96 -25.91
C SER A 537 -5.28 22.95 -25.65
N VAL A 538 -6.52 22.46 -25.69
CA VAL A 538 -7.75 23.25 -25.48
C VAL A 538 -8.49 22.82 -24.21
N PRO A 539 -9.23 23.73 -23.54
CA PRO A 539 -10.13 23.35 -22.46
C PRO A 539 -11.34 22.55 -22.96
N SER A 540 -12.07 21.90 -22.06
CA SER A 540 -13.30 21.15 -22.42
C SER A 540 -14.41 22.02 -23.00
N SER A 541 -14.37 23.34 -22.81
CA SER A 541 -15.27 24.29 -23.47
C SER A 541 -14.96 24.51 -24.96
N LEU A 542 -13.78 24.06 -25.42
CA LEU A 542 -13.24 24.29 -26.76
C LEU A 542 -13.09 25.79 -27.13
N ASP A 543 -13.09 26.67 -26.12
CA ASP A 543 -12.79 28.08 -26.29
C ASP A 543 -11.28 28.30 -26.24
N MET A 544 -10.71 28.70 -27.39
CA MET A 544 -9.28 28.89 -27.55
C MET A 544 -8.75 30.12 -26.81
N ASN A 545 -9.61 31.05 -26.36
CA ASN A 545 -9.19 32.24 -25.61
C ASN A 545 -8.89 31.96 -24.13
N LEU A 546 -9.20 30.77 -23.62
CA LEU A 546 -9.06 30.43 -22.20
C LEU A 546 -7.73 29.71 -21.88
N ASN A 547 -6.84 29.56 -22.86
CA ASN A 547 -5.55 28.88 -22.70
C ASN A 547 -4.46 29.59 -23.50
N LEU A 548 -3.31 29.88 -22.86
CA LEU A 548 -2.21 30.64 -23.45
C LEU A 548 -1.66 30.06 -24.77
N ILE A 549 -1.59 28.73 -24.87
CA ILE A 549 -1.12 28.03 -26.09
C ILE A 549 -2.17 28.17 -27.19
N SER A 550 -3.44 27.95 -26.84
CA SER A 550 -4.55 28.09 -27.79
C SER A 550 -4.75 29.51 -28.27
N GLU A 551 -4.56 30.50 -27.40
CA GLU A 551 -4.70 31.93 -27.71
C GLU A 551 -3.59 32.38 -28.67
N ALA A 552 -2.34 31.98 -28.42
CA ALA A 552 -1.22 32.26 -29.31
C ALA A 552 -1.43 31.67 -30.71
N LEU A 553 -1.92 30.42 -30.78
CA LEU A 553 -2.28 29.78 -32.05
C LEU A 553 -3.46 30.47 -32.73
N LEU A 554 -4.51 30.85 -32.00
CA LEU A 554 -5.66 31.58 -32.55
C LEU A 554 -5.24 32.94 -33.12
N SER A 555 -4.39 33.67 -32.40
CA SER A 555 -3.90 34.99 -32.82
C SER A 555 -3.11 34.93 -34.12
N ARG A 556 -2.38 33.83 -34.38
CA ARG A 556 -1.63 33.64 -35.63
C ARG A 556 -2.49 33.05 -36.74
N ALA A 557 -3.32 32.06 -36.43
CA ALA A 557 -4.17 31.36 -37.40
C ALA A 557 -5.35 32.20 -37.91
N GLY A 558 -5.80 33.18 -37.12
CA GLY A 558 -7.02 33.96 -37.35
C GLY A 558 -8.27 33.30 -36.74
N THR A 559 -9.35 34.09 -36.61
CA THR A 559 -10.61 33.67 -35.96
C THR A 559 -11.28 32.47 -36.65
N ASN A 560 -10.98 32.23 -37.92
CA ASN A 560 -11.45 31.05 -38.66
C ASN A 560 -11.07 29.72 -38.00
N LEU A 561 -9.94 29.65 -37.28
CA LEU A 561 -9.54 28.42 -36.59
C LEU A 561 -10.56 28.02 -35.50
N GLN A 562 -11.05 29.00 -34.72
CA GLN A 562 -12.11 28.77 -33.72
C GLN A 562 -13.44 28.36 -34.38
N HIS A 563 -13.76 28.91 -35.55
CA HIS A 563 -14.95 28.53 -36.31
C HIS A 563 -14.86 27.08 -36.81
N LEU A 564 -13.71 26.68 -37.37
CA LEU A 564 -13.47 25.30 -37.79
C LEU A 564 -13.56 24.34 -36.61
N LEU A 565 -12.95 24.67 -35.47
CA LEU A 565 -13.01 23.84 -34.26
C LEU A 565 -14.47 23.66 -33.78
N ARG A 566 -15.28 24.71 -33.77
CA ARG A 566 -16.71 24.63 -33.43
C ARG A 566 -17.51 23.79 -34.42
N ASN A 567 -17.19 23.88 -35.70
CA ASN A 567 -17.86 23.09 -36.73
C ASN A 567 -17.54 21.59 -36.60
N VAL A 568 -16.26 21.22 -36.44
CA VAL A 568 -15.86 19.81 -36.32
C VAL A 568 -16.24 19.17 -34.98
N SER A 569 -16.50 19.98 -33.95
CA SER A 569 -16.97 19.51 -32.63
C SER A 569 -18.50 19.54 -32.50
N SER A 570 -19.22 20.02 -33.50
CA SER A 570 -20.68 20.12 -33.47
C SER A 570 -21.32 18.73 -33.33
N GLY A 571 -22.07 18.52 -32.24
CA GLY A 571 -22.72 17.25 -31.93
C GLY A 571 -21.82 16.18 -31.30
N ALA A 572 -20.53 16.47 -31.08
CA ALA A 572 -19.61 15.55 -30.42
C ALA A 572 -19.66 15.69 -28.89
N GLN A 573 -19.58 14.57 -28.17
CA GLN A 573 -19.41 14.58 -26.71
C GLN A 573 -17.94 14.88 -26.37
N VAL A 574 -17.67 16.05 -25.81
CA VAL A 574 -16.32 16.49 -25.43
C VAL A 574 -15.95 15.90 -24.06
N SER A 575 -14.84 15.17 -23.99
CA SER A 575 -14.32 14.60 -22.74
C SER A 575 -12.78 14.61 -22.73
N PRO A 576 -12.13 14.47 -21.56
CA PRO A 576 -10.67 14.33 -21.51
C PRO A 576 -10.18 13.16 -22.38
N GLY A 577 -9.27 13.44 -23.31
CA GLY A 577 -8.82 12.50 -24.33
C GLY A 577 -9.39 12.74 -25.73
N SER A 578 -10.41 13.60 -25.87
CA SER A 578 -10.95 13.99 -27.18
C SER A 578 -9.91 14.75 -28.02
N ILE A 579 -9.85 14.43 -29.33
CA ILE A 579 -8.99 15.08 -30.32
C ILE A 579 -9.85 15.51 -31.50
N PHE A 580 -9.73 16.78 -31.91
CA PHE A 580 -10.40 17.35 -33.08
C PHE A 580 -9.37 17.83 -34.09
N ASN A 581 -9.58 17.55 -35.37
CA ASN A 581 -8.67 17.94 -36.45
C ASN A 581 -9.27 19.11 -37.24
N THR A 582 -8.49 20.16 -37.47
CA THR A 582 -8.83 21.28 -38.35
C THR A 582 -7.68 21.59 -39.31
N SER A 583 -7.92 22.44 -40.32
CA SER A 583 -6.82 22.98 -41.11
C SER A 583 -5.96 23.96 -40.30
N GLY A 584 -4.72 24.18 -40.75
CA GLY A 584 -3.79 25.15 -40.17
C GLY A 584 -4.21 26.62 -40.27
N CYS A 585 -5.20 26.96 -41.11
CA CYS A 585 -5.53 28.34 -41.46
C CYS A 585 -4.27 29.13 -41.86
N ASN A 586 -3.97 30.24 -41.18
CA ASN A 586 -2.77 31.07 -41.43
C ASN A 586 -1.51 30.58 -40.69
N LEU A 587 -1.55 29.43 -40.01
CA LEU A 587 -0.35 28.80 -39.45
C LEU A 587 0.48 28.14 -40.55
N ASN A 588 1.78 28.00 -40.31
CA ASN A 588 2.69 27.28 -41.23
C ASN A 588 2.60 25.75 -41.07
N CYS A 589 1.37 25.23 -40.96
CA CYS A 589 1.08 23.81 -40.87
C CYS A 589 -0.13 23.45 -41.72
N GLN A 590 -0.27 22.18 -42.08
CA GLN A 590 -1.41 21.71 -42.86
C GLN A 590 -2.61 21.47 -41.94
N GLU A 591 -2.36 20.96 -40.73
CA GLU A 591 -3.38 20.50 -39.78
C GLU A 591 -3.08 20.92 -38.35
N VAL A 592 -4.13 21.18 -37.58
CA VAL A 592 -4.07 21.40 -36.13
C VAL A 592 -4.88 20.33 -35.43
N LEU A 593 -4.23 19.59 -34.52
CA LEU A 593 -4.89 18.64 -33.64
C LEU A 593 -5.19 19.31 -32.30
N HIS A 594 -6.47 19.60 -32.05
CA HIS A 594 -6.96 20.19 -30.82
C HIS A 594 -7.29 19.09 -29.81
N VAL A 595 -6.53 19.03 -28.72
CA VAL A 595 -6.64 17.98 -27.71
C VAL A 595 -7.18 18.51 -26.39
N VAL A 596 -8.14 17.79 -25.82
CA VAL A 596 -8.68 18.07 -24.48
C VAL A 596 -7.91 17.22 -23.47
N ALA A 597 -6.89 17.81 -22.85
CA ALA A 597 -6.08 17.12 -21.85
C ALA A 597 -6.80 17.08 -20.48
N PRO A 598 -6.65 16.00 -19.70
CA PRO A 598 -7.22 15.92 -18.35
C PRO A 598 -6.51 16.88 -17.39
N ALA A 599 -7.13 17.19 -16.26
CA ALA A 599 -6.40 17.75 -15.12
C ALA A 599 -5.58 16.66 -14.43
N TRP A 600 -4.46 17.03 -13.81
CA TRP A 600 -3.63 16.11 -13.06
C TRP A 600 -4.40 15.56 -11.84
N ASP A 601 -4.60 14.24 -11.83
CA ASP A 601 -5.37 13.53 -10.81
C ASP A 601 -4.56 13.20 -9.54
N LYS A 602 -3.36 13.79 -9.39
CA LYS A 602 -2.45 13.59 -8.25
C LYS A 602 -2.06 12.12 -8.02
N ARG A 603 -1.77 11.38 -9.11
CA ARG A 603 -1.33 9.97 -9.12
C ARG A 603 -2.46 8.95 -8.91
N GLN A 604 -3.69 9.28 -9.29
CA GLN A 604 -4.76 8.27 -9.39
C GLN A 604 -4.66 7.45 -10.71
N GLY A 605 -3.77 7.85 -11.62
CA GLY A 605 -3.33 7.07 -12.78
C GLY A 605 -4.24 7.15 -14.01
N ALA A 606 -5.45 7.69 -13.88
CA ALA A 606 -6.37 7.89 -14.99
C ALA A 606 -5.87 9.01 -15.92
N SER A 607 -5.42 10.13 -15.34
CA SER A 607 -4.95 11.29 -16.09
C SER A 607 -3.66 11.01 -16.88
N GLU A 608 -2.74 10.20 -16.34
CA GLU A 608 -1.50 9.77 -17.01
C GLU A 608 -1.79 8.88 -18.22
N LYS A 609 -2.70 7.90 -18.08
CA LYS A 609 -3.13 7.04 -19.19
C LYS A 609 -3.83 7.83 -20.31
N ILE A 610 -4.67 8.80 -19.94
CA ILE A 610 -5.34 9.67 -20.91
C ILE A 610 -4.29 10.54 -21.63
N LEU A 611 -3.29 11.08 -20.92
CA LEU A 611 -2.21 11.85 -21.53
C LEU A 611 -1.41 11.01 -22.53
N GLY A 612 -0.95 9.80 -22.15
CA GLY A 612 -0.26 8.90 -23.07
C GLY A 612 -1.11 8.53 -24.29
N GLY A 613 -2.39 8.24 -24.06
CA GLY A 613 -3.37 8.01 -25.14
C GLY A 613 -3.51 9.20 -26.09
N ILE A 614 -3.50 10.45 -25.59
CA ILE A 614 -3.52 11.65 -26.42
C ILE A 614 -2.28 11.71 -27.32
N ILE A 615 -1.07 11.52 -26.76
CA ILE A 615 0.18 11.57 -27.54
C ILE A 615 0.17 10.49 -28.62
N LYS A 616 -0.15 9.25 -28.24
CA LYS A 616 -0.27 8.11 -29.16
C LYS A 616 -1.24 8.38 -30.30
N ASN A 617 -2.42 8.89 -29.98
CA ASN A 617 -3.45 9.19 -30.97
C ASN A 617 -3.02 10.34 -31.88
N CYS A 618 -2.31 11.36 -31.39
CA CYS A 618 -1.77 12.43 -32.23
C CYS A 618 -0.77 11.89 -33.27
N LEU A 619 0.18 11.06 -32.83
CA LEU A 619 1.17 10.42 -33.71
C LEU A 619 0.48 9.49 -34.73
N THR A 620 -0.50 8.71 -34.27
CA THR A 620 -1.27 7.80 -35.14
C THR A 620 -2.10 8.55 -36.17
N MET A 621 -2.78 9.64 -35.80
CA MET A 621 -3.54 10.47 -36.74
C MET A 621 -2.62 11.15 -37.75
N THR A 622 -1.45 11.61 -37.33
CA THR A 622 -0.44 12.21 -38.22
C THR A 622 0.01 11.21 -39.29
N GLU A 623 0.26 9.97 -38.89
CA GLU A 623 0.61 8.88 -39.83
C GLU A 623 -0.56 8.52 -40.76
N GLN A 624 -1.78 8.39 -40.22
CA GLN A 624 -2.99 8.09 -41.01
C GLN A 624 -3.30 9.18 -42.03
N ASN A 625 -3.04 10.44 -41.69
CA ASN A 625 -3.18 11.59 -42.58
C ASN A 625 -1.97 11.77 -43.52
N GLN A 626 -1.03 10.81 -43.54
CA GLN A 626 0.16 10.80 -44.40
C GLN A 626 1.04 12.04 -44.24
N ARG A 627 1.18 12.53 -43.01
CA ARG A 627 2.00 13.69 -42.66
C ARG A 627 3.39 13.25 -42.21
N LYS A 628 4.40 14.07 -42.51
CA LYS A 628 5.82 13.74 -42.27
C LYS A 628 6.35 14.30 -40.96
N SER A 629 5.70 15.32 -40.42
CA SER A 629 6.18 16.00 -39.21
C SER A 629 5.08 16.50 -38.29
N ILE A 630 5.32 16.44 -36.98
CA ILE A 630 4.39 16.91 -35.94
C ILE A 630 5.10 17.72 -34.85
N SER A 631 4.49 18.83 -34.43
CA SER A 631 4.93 19.64 -33.28
C SER A 631 4.05 19.39 -32.05
N LEU A 632 4.67 18.97 -30.95
CA LEU A 632 4.04 18.66 -29.68
C LEU A 632 4.52 19.65 -28.59
N PRO A 633 3.64 20.48 -28.00
CA PRO A 633 3.99 21.30 -26.84
C PRO A 633 4.07 20.43 -25.57
N ALA A 634 4.60 20.95 -24.45
CA ALA A 634 4.59 20.22 -23.17
C ALA A 634 3.17 20.13 -22.53
N ILE A 635 2.29 19.30 -23.13
CA ILE A 635 0.86 19.20 -22.79
C ILE A 635 0.68 18.86 -21.31
N GLY A 636 -0.14 19.66 -20.62
CA GLY A 636 -0.50 19.42 -19.21
C GLY A 636 0.42 20.08 -18.17
N THR A 637 1.60 20.57 -18.55
CA THR A 637 2.60 21.14 -17.61
C THR A 637 2.24 22.51 -17.02
N GLY A 638 1.24 23.20 -17.59
CA GLY A 638 0.73 24.48 -17.12
C GLY A 638 -0.40 24.34 -16.09
N VAL A 639 -1.55 24.96 -16.37
CA VAL A 639 -2.73 25.02 -15.46
C VAL A 639 -3.27 23.64 -15.08
N LEU A 640 -3.08 22.62 -15.92
CA LEU A 640 -3.51 21.25 -15.67
C LEU A 640 -2.66 20.53 -14.61
N GLY A 641 -1.51 21.09 -14.20
CA GLY A 641 -0.77 20.68 -13.01
C GLY A 641 0.03 19.39 -13.13
N PHE A 642 0.30 18.89 -14.34
CA PHE A 642 1.14 17.70 -14.50
C PHE A 642 2.59 17.98 -14.11
N PRO A 643 3.27 17.05 -13.41
CA PRO A 643 4.71 17.13 -13.19
C PRO A 643 5.47 17.12 -14.52
N LYS A 644 6.34 18.11 -14.75
CA LYS A 644 7.12 18.27 -15.98
C LYS A 644 7.90 17.01 -16.38
N ALA A 645 8.50 16.33 -15.40
CA ALA A 645 9.25 15.08 -15.62
C ALA A 645 8.36 13.91 -16.06
N LEU A 646 7.12 13.85 -15.57
CA LEU A 646 6.15 12.86 -15.99
C LEU A 646 5.73 13.08 -17.44
N VAL A 647 5.41 14.33 -17.80
CA VAL A 647 5.03 14.68 -19.18
C VAL A 647 6.17 14.37 -20.14
N ALA A 648 7.41 14.74 -19.79
CA ALA A 648 8.58 14.41 -20.60
C ALA A 648 8.70 12.89 -20.82
N SER A 649 8.64 12.08 -19.75
CA SER A 649 8.72 10.62 -19.87
C SER A 649 7.64 10.07 -20.78
N VAL A 650 6.36 10.38 -20.51
CA VAL A 650 5.22 9.89 -21.29
C VAL A 650 5.34 10.27 -22.76
N MET A 651 5.77 11.50 -23.07
CA MET A 651 5.96 11.92 -24.45
C MET A 651 7.06 11.12 -25.16
N PHE A 652 8.23 10.96 -24.55
CA PHE A 652 9.31 10.16 -25.15
C PHE A 652 8.88 8.69 -25.30
N ASP A 653 8.28 8.10 -24.28
CA ASP A 653 7.85 6.70 -24.26
C ASP A 653 6.86 6.40 -25.39
N GLU A 654 5.86 7.26 -25.59
CA GLU A 654 4.88 7.13 -26.68
C GLU A 654 5.51 7.35 -28.06
N ILE A 655 6.47 8.28 -28.19
CA ILE A 655 7.20 8.48 -29.46
C ILE A 655 8.04 7.25 -29.81
N PHE A 656 8.77 6.68 -28.84
CA PHE A 656 9.56 5.47 -29.07
C PHE A 656 8.66 4.26 -29.36
N GLN A 657 7.58 4.10 -28.60
CA GLN A 657 6.60 3.03 -28.85
C GLN A 657 5.97 3.16 -30.24
N PHE A 658 5.64 4.38 -30.67
CA PHE A 658 5.13 4.65 -32.00
C PHE A 658 6.18 4.36 -33.08
N SER A 659 7.44 4.75 -32.87
CA SER A 659 8.57 4.49 -33.77
C SER A 659 8.74 3.01 -34.09
N SER A 660 8.63 2.14 -33.08
CA SER A 660 8.78 0.69 -33.23
C SER A 660 7.56 -0.01 -33.87
N SER A 661 6.53 0.73 -34.30
CA SER A 661 5.34 0.15 -34.93
C SER A 661 5.59 -0.28 -36.38
N LYS A 662 5.18 -1.52 -36.73
CA LYS A 662 5.47 -2.16 -38.04
C LYS A 662 4.77 -1.52 -39.26
N ASN A 663 3.85 -0.58 -39.05
CA ASN A 663 3.00 0.00 -40.09
C ASN A 663 3.33 1.47 -40.40
N ARG A 664 4.44 2.01 -39.90
CA ARG A 664 4.86 3.40 -40.14
C ARG A 664 5.46 3.56 -41.55
N GLN A 665 4.92 4.50 -42.33
CA GLN A 665 5.41 4.83 -43.67
C GLN A 665 5.69 6.32 -43.84
N ASN A 666 4.99 7.20 -43.11
CA ASN A 666 4.94 8.62 -43.41
C ASN A 666 5.64 9.51 -42.38
N LEU A 667 5.36 9.35 -41.08
CA LEU A 667 5.86 10.22 -40.03
C LEU A 667 7.38 10.03 -39.85
N GLN A 668 8.14 11.11 -40.05
CA GLN A 668 9.60 11.11 -40.02
C GLN A 668 10.16 11.99 -38.90
N GLU A 669 9.50 13.09 -38.56
CA GLU A 669 9.99 14.04 -37.56
C GLU A 669 8.96 14.33 -36.45
N VAL A 670 9.42 14.29 -35.20
CA VAL A 670 8.65 14.73 -34.03
C VAL A 670 9.38 15.88 -33.36
N HIS A 671 8.76 17.05 -33.29
CA HIS A 671 9.31 18.25 -32.67
C HIS A 671 8.67 18.43 -31.30
N LEU A 672 9.47 18.31 -30.24
CA LEU A 672 9.06 18.64 -28.87
C LEU A 672 9.33 20.13 -28.65
N VAL A 673 8.27 20.94 -28.62
CA VAL A 673 8.36 22.41 -28.64
C VAL A 673 8.16 22.98 -27.25
N LEU A 674 9.19 23.64 -26.74
CA LEU A 674 9.23 24.21 -25.40
C LEU A 674 9.33 25.73 -25.48
N HIS A 675 8.47 26.41 -24.73
CA HIS A 675 8.47 27.87 -24.74
C HIS A 675 9.80 28.40 -24.13
N PRO A 676 10.49 29.36 -24.77
CA PRO A 676 11.81 29.83 -24.31
C PRO A 676 11.85 30.36 -22.87
N SER A 677 10.71 30.84 -22.36
CA SER A 677 10.59 31.34 -20.99
C SER A 677 10.41 30.24 -19.93
N ASP A 678 10.19 28.98 -20.32
CA ASP A 678 9.97 27.86 -19.38
C ASP A 678 11.26 27.05 -19.19
N GLY A 679 12.23 27.66 -18.51
CA GLY A 679 13.55 27.07 -18.27
C GLY A 679 13.51 25.73 -17.52
N ASP A 680 12.53 25.52 -16.66
CA ASP A 680 12.35 24.27 -15.93
C ASP A 680 11.90 23.12 -16.83
N THR A 681 10.93 23.37 -17.73
CA THR A 681 10.49 22.35 -18.69
C THR A 681 11.61 22.04 -19.68
N ILE A 682 12.36 23.06 -20.12
CA ILE A 682 13.55 22.89 -20.97
C ILE A 682 14.56 21.95 -20.32
N LYS A 683 14.98 22.23 -19.07
CA LYS A 683 15.96 21.38 -18.36
C LYS A 683 15.51 19.93 -18.27
N VAL A 684 14.24 19.70 -17.95
CA VAL A 684 13.68 18.35 -17.78
C VAL A 684 13.69 17.56 -19.09
N PHE A 685 13.21 18.16 -20.18
CA PHE A 685 13.18 17.50 -21.48
C PHE A 685 14.59 17.31 -22.08
N SER A 686 15.50 18.27 -21.90
CA SER A 686 16.91 18.11 -22.29
C SER A 686 17.58 16.98 -21.54
N SER A 687 17.36 16.88 -20.22
CA SER A 687 17.90 15.78 -19.40
C SER A 687 17.32 14.43 -19.81
N GLN A 688 16.05 14.38 -20.21
CA GLN A 688 15.41 13.16 -20.69
C GLN A 688 15.96 12.74 -22.07
N LEU A 689 16.23 13.70 -22.96
CA LEU A 689 16.85 13.45 -24.27
C LEU A 689 18.27 12.90 -24.11
N ALA A 690 19.07 13.46 -23.20
CA ALA A 690 20.47 13.06 -22.97
C ALA A 690 20.62 11.59 -22.54
N LYS A 691 19.65 11.05 -21.77
CA LYS A 691 19.62 9.63 -21.40
C LYS A 691 19.61 8.68 -22.60
N TYR A 692 19.10 9.15 -23.74
CA TYR A 692 19.00 8.35 -24.96
C TYR A 692 20.19 8.55 -25.91
N SER A 693 21.11 9.48 -25.64
CA SER A 693 22.30 9.74 -26.47
C SER A 693 23.60 9.06 -25.99
N GLU A 694 23.71 8.69 -24.71
CA GLU A 694 24.97 8.17 -24.11
C GLU A 694 25.22 6.66 -24.34
N ALA A 695 24.32 5.94 -25.03
CA ALA A 695 24.35 4.47 -25.14
C ALA A 695 25.29 3.89 -26.22
N THR A 696 26.14 4.68 -26.91
CA THR A 696 26.82 4.24 -28.16
C THR A 696 28.36 4.27 -28.14
N THR A 697 29.05 4.60 -27.04
CA THR A 697 30.50 4.91 -27.07
C THR A 697 31.48 3.85 -26.50
N ASN A 698 31.04 2.71 -25.95
CA ASN A 698 31.93 1.80 -25.21
C ASN A 698 32.15 0.42 -25.87
N GLU A 699 32.83 0.36 -27.02
CA GLU A 699 33.42 -0.91 -27.53
C GLU A 699 34.76 -0.65 -28.25
N THR A 700 35.86 -0.49 -27.50
CA THR A 700 37.22 -0.90 -27.93
C THR A 700 38.21 -0.79 -26.77
N THR A 701 38.76 -1.92 -26.31
CA THR A 701 40.18 -2.18 -25.93
C THR A 701 40.39 -3.14 -24.74
N ASN A 702 41.21 -4.16 -25.03
CA ASN A 702 42.33 -4.70 -24.23
C ASN A 702 42.26 -6.00 -23.40
N GLN A 703 43.39 -6.70 -23.50
CA GLN A 703 43.75 -8.08 -23.13
C GLN A 703 44.33 -8.23 -21.70
N LYS A 704 44.27 -9.48 -21.19
CA LYS A 704 44.90 -10.21 -20.03
C LYS A 704 46.25 -9.67 -19.45
N PRO A 705 46.67 -10.00 -18.19
CA PRO A 705 47.04 -11.37 -17.72
C PRO A 705 46.91 -11.72 -16.19
N ALA A 706 47.38 -12.93 -15.82
CA ALA A 706 47.10 -13.74 -14.61
C ALA A 706 48.06 -13.58 -13.38
N GLY A 707 47.63 -14.05 -12.19
CA GLY A 707 48.44 -14.18 -10.97
C GLY A 707 47.77 -14.98 -9.82
N THR A 708 48.59 -15.61 -8.96
CA THR A 708 48.40 -16.78 -8.06
C THR A 708 47.91 -16.56 -6.61
N GLU A 709 47.55 -17.66 -5.93
CA GLU A 709 46.84 -17.87 -4.62
C GLU A 709 47.54 -17.51 -3.29
N SER A 710 46.77 -17.34 -2.20
CA SER A 710 46.99 -17.92 -0.83
C SER A 710 45.87 -17.53 0.19
N SER A 711 45.52 -18.39 1.19
CA SER A 711 44.43 -18.15 2.18
C SER A 711 44.61 -18.87 3.55
N ASN A 712 44.10 -18.28 4.66
CA ASN A 712 44.23 -18.66 6.11
C ASN A 712 42.89 -18.47 6.89
N PHE A 713 42.47 -19.26 7.91
CA PHE A 713 41.40 -18.94 8.95
C PHE A 713 41.29 -19.88 10.24
N ILE A 714 40.41 -19.54 11.24
CA ILE A 714 40.36 -19.76 12.76
C ILE A 714 38.93 -20.17 13.34
N TYR A 715 38.74 -20.84 14.54
CA TYR A 715 37.40 -21.26 15.20
C TYR A 715 37.20 -21.26 16.78
N HIS A 716 36.03 -21.70 17.33
CA HIS A 716 35.27 -21.36 18.61
C HIS A 716 34.58 -22.57 19.43
N GLU A 717 34.23 -22.46 20.75
CA GLU A 717 33.60 -23.46 21.73
C GLU A 717 32.67 -22.81 22.83
N ILE A 718 31.82 -23.51 23.63
CA ILE A 718 30.78 -22.94 24.57
C ILE A 718 30.72 -23.68 25.96
N ILE A 719 30.91 -23.00 27.14
CA ILE A 719 30.66 -23.48 28.56
C ILE A 719 29.22 -23.27 29.01
#